data_AF-A0A9E7H752-F1
#
_entry.id   AF-A0A9E7H752-F1
#
_cell.length_a   1.000
_cell.length_b   1.000
_cell.length_c   1.000
_cell.angle_alpha   90.00
_cell.angle_beta   90.00
_cell.angle_gamma   90.00
#
_symmetry.space_group_name_H-M   'P 1'
#
loop_
_entity.id
_entity.type
_entity.pdbx_description
1 polymer ?
#
loop_
_entity_poly.entity_id
_entity_poly.type
_entity_poly.pdbx_seq_one_letter_code
_entity_poly.pdbx_strand_id
1 'polypeptide(L)'
;MSHSHSLVERVGHISLSEHINYDGYIAADNGRDERWPNRVHAPHIFPAQATPSIDSSEMASFVSLCFFLHLLILPAARSSSYPAIFGFGNSLTDTGNLVFFSGGTVAASRLPYGETFFGHPSGRFSDGRLVIDYIAQALRLPLVPPYLAGNSSEDFKHGANFAVGGACALGNAFFEAEGLNVTWQDYSLSTQFKWFEQLLQRSAPSLHSSQDTISKSLFLMGEMGVNDYSHLLFDKKDKDRILSYVPTVVHAIGSTVNSLIQKGAETVIVAGVLPLGCSATYLTFFQTQSAEEYDPRTGCLRWANELSHYHNLRLHKELNRIRKLHPHSKIFYADYYTALMPVYQSPEQFDEEAAAPLSLSIHFAASLFRRYLSTLFRRELEPFPLMASVASPPRLLPLLLALSLLLGARRAAGGCYSAIFSFGDSLADTGNAIRLGGLGGPTGSPPYGRTFFNRPTGRFSDGRLIVDFIAQGLGLPLLPPYLGGGSSEDFRQGVNFAVAGATALDLSFFREKGIQATWTDKSLHDVLNSSLILMGEIGGNDYNQPFFQGIKVDEIRPFVPSVISATSSGINDLIELGAKTLLVPGNFPIGCVPVYLDIYKSYNVEEYESDTGCIKWLNELSKYHNRLLLAELDRLRKLHPHVTIIYANYYDAMISFFRAPQIFGFKAPLHACCGSDGPYSVNRNAPCGHRNAKVCSDPSSSVSWDGIHLTEAAYGTIASSLLEGPHADPPLTRACSSTQQNTVYDF
;
A
#
# COMPACT_ATOMS: atom_id res chain seq x y z
N MET A 1 2.86 -59.16 -7.69
CA MET A 1 3.78 -59.95 -6.85
C MET A 1 5.08 -59.16 -6.79
N SER A 2 5.25 -58.32 -5.76
CA SER A 2 6.06 -58.56 -4.53
C SER A 2 7.56 -58.42 -4.83
N HIS A 3 8.43 -57.75 -4.09
CA HIS A 3 8.44 -57.12 -2.77
C HIS A 3 9.82 -56.40 -2.65
N SER A 4 9.90 -55.16 -2.14
CA SER A 4 10.44 -54.74 -0.82
C SER A 4 11.98 -54.66 -0.63
N HIS A 5 12.46 -53.49 -0.15
CA HIS A 5 13.38 -53.23 0.99
C HIS A 5 14.78 -53.91 1.04
N SER A 6 15.90 -53.37 1.58
CA SER A 6 16.27 -52.14 2.30
C SER A 6 17.76 -52.19 2.74
N LEU A 7 18.39 -51.00 2.98
CA LEU A 7 19.36 -50.64 4.08
C LEU A 7 20.73 -51.42 4.13
N VAL A 8 21.92 -50.90 4.53
CA VAL A 8 22.36 -49.77 5.38
C VAL A 8 23.92 -49.63 5.41
N GLU A 9 24.42 -48.40 5.67
CA GLU A 9 25.71 -47.97 6.33
C GLU A 9 27.11 -48.27 5.69
N ARG A 10 28.22 -47.52 5.90
CA ARG A 10 28.62 -46.38 6.76
C ARG A 10 29.95 -45.76 6.24
N VAL A 11 30.03 -44.42 6.25
CA VAL A 11 31.07 -43.50 6.80
C VAL A 11 32.58 -43.64 6.46
N GLY A 12 33.19 -42.49 6.09
CA GLY A 12 34.61 -42.16 6.28
C GLY A 12 34.90 -40.67 5.99
N HIS A 13 35.48 -39.96 6.97
CA HIS A 13 35.69 -38.50 7.11
C HIS A 13 37.06 -37.97 6.56
N ILE A 14 37.27 -36.63 6.68
CA ILE A 14 38.54 -35.86 6.90
C ILE A 14 39.25 -35.41 5.59
N SER A 15 39.81 -34.20 5.37
CA SER A 15 39.88 -32.85 5.99
C SER A 15 40.59 -31.92 4.98
N LEU A 16 40.35 -30.60 5.08
CA LEU A 16 41.06 -29.53 4.34
C LEU A 16 42.12 -28.87 5.24
N SER A 17 43.26 -28.46 4.65
CA SER A 17 44.26 -27.58 5.26
C SER A 17 44.80 -26.54 4.25
N GLU A 18 44.59 -25.28 4.60
CA GLU A 18 45.36 -24.03 4.42
C GLU A 18 46.50 -23.80 3.38
N HIS A 19 46.40 -22.61 2.75
CA HIS A 19 47.39 -21.49 2.69
C HIS A 19 48.23 -21.16 1.41
N ILE A 20 47.99 -19.94 0.89
CA ILE A 20 48.92 -18.80 0.58
C ILE A 20 49.92 -18.91 -0.62
N ASN A 21 49.81 -18.07 -1.68
CA ASN A 21 50.50 -16.76 -1.90
C ASN A 21 50.59 -16.25 -3.38
N TYR A 22 50.30 -14.96 -3.54
CA TYR A 22 50.84 -13.81 -4.33
C TYR A 22 51.72 -13.86 -5.62
N ASP A 23 51.60 -12.71 -6.34
CA ASP A 23 52.45 -12.04 -7.36
C ASP A 23 52.38 -12.51 -8.83
N GLY A 24 52.35 -11.69 -9.89
CA GLY A 24 52.50 -10.24 -10.10
C GLY A 24 52.68 -9.94 -11.62
N TYR A 25 52.84 -8.66 -11.96
CA TYR A 25 53.42 -8.04 -13.19
C TYR A 25 52.55 -7.31 -14.23
N ILE A 26 52.92 -6.03 -14.39
CA ILE A 26 52.62 -5.02 -15.42
C ILE A 26 53.82 -4.92 -16.38
N ALA A 27 53.56 -4.54 -17.65
CA ALA A 27 54.37 -3.74 -18.62
C ALA A 27 54.37 -4.40 -20.03
N ALA A 28 53.70 -3.83 -21.04
CA ALA A 28 54.12 -2.73 -21.95
C ALA A 28 55.20 -3.14 -22.99
N ASP A 29 54.88 -3.08 -24.30
CA ASP A 29 55.68 -2.34 -25.31
C ASP A 29 54.99 -2.29 -26.72
N ASN A 30 55.51 -1.35 -27.52
CA ASN A 30 55.04 -0.65 -28.73
C ASN A 30 55.14 -1.38 -30.09
N GLY A 31 54.35 -0.89 -31.07
CA GLY A 31 54.95 -0.17 -32.22
C GLY A 31 54.73 -0.64 -33.67
N ARG A 32 54.31 0.36 -34.49
CA ARG A 32 54.51 0.59 -35.96
C ARG A 32 53.52 -0.02 -36.96
N ASP A 33 53.24 0.55 -38.15
CA ASP A 33 53.27 1.88 -38.80
C ASP A 33 52.92 1.58 -40.30
N GLU A 34 52.06 2.34 -41.00
CA GLU A 34 52.13 2.55 -42.48
C GLU A 34 51.05 3.49 -43.09
N ARG A 35 51.50 4.71 -43.40
CA ARG A 35 51.37 5.56 -44.63
C ARG A 35 50.10 5.71 -45.50
N TRP A 36 49.84 7.00 -45.81
CA TRP A 36 48.88 7.66 -46.72
C TRP A 36 49.26 7.64 -48.22
N PRO A 37 48.39 8.15 -49.15
CA PRO A 37 48.57 9.54 -49.60
C PRO A 37 47.28 10.38 -49.85
N ASN A 38 47.49 11.70 -49.79
CA ASN A 38 46.57 12.84 -49.89
C ASN A 38 45.89 13.07 -51.25
N ARG A 39 44.74 13.76 -51.24
CA ARG A 39 44.40 14.78 -52.25
C ARG A 39 43.60 15.94 -51.63
N VAL A 40 43.99 17.16 -52.02
CA VAL A 40 43.66 18.47 -51.44
C VAL A 40 42.52 19.14 -52.23
N HIS A 41 41.58 19.81 -51.54
CA HIS A 41 41.01 21.10 -51.99
C HIS A 41 40.46 21.92 -50.81
N ALA A 42 40.58 23.24 -50.96
CA ALA A 42 40.60 24.29 -49.94
C ALA A 42 39.21 24.72 -49.39
N PRO A 43 39.15 25.44 -48.25
CA PRO A 43 37.92 25.69 -47.49
C PRO A 43 37.27 27.05 -47.80
N HIS A 44 35.94 27.09 -47.76
CA HIS A 44 35.15 28.32 -47.67
C HIS A 44 34.85 28.66 -46.20
N ILE A 45 35.10 29.93 -45.86
CA ILE A 45 34.91 30.58 -44.58
C ILE A 45 33.43 30.94 -44.38
N PHE A 46 32.87 30.63 -43.20
CA PHE A 46 31.75 31.36 -42.59
C PHE A 46 32.00 31.51 -41.07
N PRO A 47 31.61 32.63 -40.45
CA PRO A 47 32.11 33.07 -39.14
C PRO A 47 31.40 32.42 -37.95
N ALA A 48 32.13 32.30 -36.84
CA ALA A 48 31.62 31.88 -35.54
C ALA A 48 30.68 32.95 -34.94
N GLN A 49 29.46 32.57 -34.61
CA GLN A 49 28.58 33.36 -33.73
C GLN A 49 28.87 33.03 -32.26
N ALA A 50 29.02 34.08 -31.47
CA ALA A 50 29.24 34.06 -30.03
C ALA A 50 28.06 33.44 -29.28
N THR A 51 28.36 32.60 -28.28
CA THR A 51 27.41 32.13 -27.27
C THR A 51 27.15 33.22 -26.23
N PRO A 52 25.90 33.51 -25.83
CA PRO A 52 25.64 34.50 -24.79
C PRO A 52 26.00 33.95 -23.40
N SER A 53 26.75 34.73 -22.64
CA SER A 53 27.02 34.50 -21.22
C SER A 53 25.75 34.78 -20.40
N ILE A 54 25.22 33.76 -19.74
CA ILE A 54 24.10 33.90 -18.79
C ILE A 54 24.62 34.59 -17.52
N ASP A 55 23.96 35.67 -17.13
CA ASP A 55 24.34 36.51 -15.99
C ASP A 55 24.16 35.75 -14.66
N SER A 56 25.17 35.79 -13.80
CA SER A 56 25.26 35.07 -12.54
C SER A 56 24.15 35.42 -11.53
N SER A 57 23.51 36.57 -11.69
CA SER A 57 22.40 37.00 -10.83
C SER A 57 21.08 36.29 -11.13
N GLU A 58 20.81 35.92 -12.38
CA GLU A 58 19.54 35.26 -12.76
C GLU A 58 19.49 33.80 -12.30
N MET A 59 20.63 33.10 -12.35
CA MET A 59 20.78 31.76 -11.79
C MET A 59 20.58 31.74 -10.27
N ALA A 60 21.09 32.74 -9.55
CA ALA A 60 20.90 32.85 -8.11
C ALA A 60 19.43 33.09 -7.73
N SER A 61 18.71 33.92 -8.49
CA SER A 61 17.27 34.17 -8.28
C SER A 61 16.41 32.96 -8.63
N PHE A 62 16.75 32.19 -9.67
CA PHE A 62 16.01 30.98 -10.03
C PHE A 62 16.23 29.84 -9.02
N VAL A 63 17.46 29.65 -8.55
CA VAL A 63 17.76 28.67 -7.48
C VAL A 63 17.07 29.06 -6.18
N SER A 64 17.05 30.35 -5.82
CA SER A 64 16.34 30.82 -4.62
C SER A 64 14.83 30.65 -4.75
N LEU A 65 14.25 30.94 -5.92
CA LEU A 65 12.82 30.73 -6.19
C LEU A 65 12.43 29.25 -6.18
N CYS A 66 13.25 28.37 -6.77
CA CYS A 66 13.07 26.92 -6.70
C CYS A 66 13.22 26.38 -5.28
N PHE A 67 14.15 26.93 -4.47
CA PHE A 67 14.31 26.56 -3.06
C PHE A 67 13.11 27.01 -2.21
N PHE A 68 12.59 28.22 -2.45
CA PHE A 68 11.36 28.71 -1.82
C PHE A 68 10.11 27.95 -2.27
N LEU A 69 10.00 27.58 -3.54
CA LEU A 69 8.91 26.73 -4.06
C LEU A 69 9.01 25.30 -3.51
N HIS A 70 10.22 24.73 -3.34
CA HIS A 70 10.41 23.45 -2.65
C HIS A 70 10.00 23.51 -1.18
N LEU A 71 10.31 24.61 -0.49
CA LEU A 71 9.89 24.84 0.91
C LEU A 71 8.38 25.05 1.05
N LEU A 72 7.69 25.51 0.00
CA LEU A 72 6.22 25.71 -0.05
C LEU A 72 5.45 24.46 -0.51
N ILE A 73 6.11 23.49 -1.15
CA ILE A 73 5.56 22.19 -1.58
C ILE A 73 5.81 21.09 -0.54
N LEU A 74 6.65 21.33 0.47
CA LEU A 74 6.63 20.50 1.66
C LEU A 74 5.18 20.50 2.20
N PRO A 75 4.53 19.33 2.33
CA PRO A 75 3.23 19.30 2.97
C PRO A 75 3.43 19.99 4.31
N ALA A 76 2.59 20.99 4.63
CA ALA A 76 2.56 21.57 5.96
C ALA A 76 2.58 20.37 6.91
N ALA A 77 3.68 20.25 7.66
CA ALA A 77 3.90 19.10 8.51
C ALA A 77 2.74 19.09 9.50
N ARG A 78 1.72 18.27 9.22
CA ARG A 78 0.79 17.86 10.25
C ARG A 78 1.71 17.19 11.27
N SER A 79 1.88 17.83 12.42
CA SER A 79 2.79 17.31 13.44
C SER A 79 2.39 15.86 13.69
N SER A 80 3.38 14.95 13.69
CA SER A 80 3.15 13.59 14.17
C SER A 80 2.39 13.65 15.49
N SER A 81 1.40 12.77 15.68
CA SER A 81 0.72 12.65 16.97
C SER A 81 1.68 12.20 18.08
N TYR A 82 2.84 11.63 17.73
CA TYR A 82 3.90 11.20 18.65
C TYR A 82 5.23 11.86 18.27
N PRO A 83 5.92 12.59 19.17
CA PRO A 83 7.20 13.22 18.88
C PRO A 83 8.38 12.24 18.87
N ALA A 84 8.20 11.06 19.48
CA ALA A 84 9.24 10.05 19.64
C ALA A 84 8.68 8.62 19.78
N ILE A 85 9.54 7.62 19.49
CA ILE A 85 9.28 6.20 19.72
C ILE A 85 10.33 5.62 20.68
N PHE A 86 9.89 4.95 21.74
CA PHE A 86 10.77 4.19 22.62
C PHE A 86 10.52 2.68 22.45
N GLY A 87 11.52 1.97 21.93
CA GLY A 87 11.45 0.54 21.62
C GLY A 87 12.08 -0.34 22.70
N PHE A 88 11.46 -1.46 23.03
CA PHE A 88 11.98 -2.53 23.88
C PHE A 88 11.75 -3.85 23.16
N GLY A 89 12.58 -4.87 23.38
CA GLY A 89 12.39 -6.14 22.69
C GLY A 89 13.65 -6.96 22.49
N ASN A 90 13.57 -7.89 21.55
CA ASN A 90 14.66 -8.75 21.14
C ASN A 90 15.14 -8.44 19.71
N SER A 91 15.72 -9.42 19.01
CA SER A 91 16.22 -9.30 17.63
C SER A 91 15.18 -8.78 16.64
N LEU A 92 13.88 -9.02 16.85
CA LEU A 92 12.81 -8.56 15.97
C LEU A 92 12.53 -7.06 16.07
N THR A 93 13.11 -6.39 17.08
CA THR A 93 12.96 -4.95 17.31
C THR A 93 14.32 -4.25 17.43
N ASP A 94 15.43 -4.97 17.63
CA ASP A 94 16.78 -4.41 17.80
C ASP A 94 17.28 -3.64 16.55
N THR A 95 17.45 -2.32 16.68
CA THR A 95 17.96 -1.45 15.62
C THR A 95 19.48 -1.30 15.61
N GLY A 96 20.21 -2.09 16.40
CA GLY A 96 21.67 -2.23 16.33
C GLY A 96 22.41 -2.35 17.66
N ASN A 97 21.72 -2.40 18.82
CA ASN A 97 22.37 -2.45 20.13
C ASN A 97 23.28 -3.67 20.29
N LEU A 98 22.90 -4.86 19.78
CA LEU A 98 23.75 -6.03 19.91
C LEU A 98 25.09 -5.87 19.17
N VAL A 99 25.13 -5.13 18.07
CA VAL A 99 26.39 -4.84 17.34
C VAL A 99 27.33 -4.04 18.23
N PHE A 100 26.83 -3.01 18.93
CA PHE A 100 27.65 -2.23 19.88
C PHE A 100 28.10 -3.09 21.06
N PHE A 101 27.20 -3.91 21.60
CA PHE A 101 27.48 -4.76 22.75
C PHE A 101 28.55 -5.83 22.45
N SER A 102 28.54 -6.37 21.23
CA SER A 102 29.44 -7.45 20.79
C SER A 102 30.74 -6.97 20.13
N GLY A 103 30.96 -5.66 20.04
CA GLY A 103 32.09 -5.09 19.30
C GLY A 103 32.07 -5.41 17.80
N GLY A 104 30.87 -5.59 17.22
CA GLY A 104 30.71 -5.88 15.79
C GLY A 104 30.98 -7.33 15.39
N THR A 105 30.94 -8.29 16.31
CA THR A 105 31.25 -9.71 16.02
C THR A 105 30.03 -10.56 15.66
N VAL A 106 28.81 -10.03 15.82
CA VAL A 106 27.55 -10.74 15.55
C VAL A 106 27.16 -10.77 14.07
N ALA A 107 26.31 -11.72 13.68
CA ALA A 107 25.90 -11.88 12.28
C ALA A 107 25.32 -10.59 11.67
N ALA A 108 24.52 -9.84 12.44
CA ALA A 108 23.90 -8.58 12.01
C ALA A 108 24.90 -7.44 11.68
N SER A 109 26.20 -7.60 11.98
CA SER A 109 27.25 -6.66 11.57
C SER A 109 27.83 -6.97 10.18
N ARG A 110 27.35 -8.01 9.50
CA ARG A 110 27.86 -8.50 8.22
C ARG A 110 26.71 -8.72 7.23
N LEU A 111 27.01 -8.64 5.94
CA LEU A 111 26.05 -9.03 4.90
C LEU A 111 25.67 -10.51 5.07
N PRO A 112 24.42 -10.93 4.75
CA PRO A 112 23.39 -10.20 4.00
C PRO A 112 22.51 -9.23 4.81
N TYR A 113 22.74 -9.05 6.12
CA TYR A 113 21.91 -8.15 6.91
C TYR A 113 21.98 -6.71 6.39
N GLY A 114 20.82 -6.07 6.24
CA GLY A 114 20.65 -4.72 5.69
C GLY A 114 20.81 -4.56 4.17
N GLU A 115 21.06 -5.63 3.40
CA GLU A 115 21.29 -5.56 1.96
C GLU A 115 20.14 -4.95 1.11
N THR A 116 18.87 -5.21 1.43
CA THR A 116 17.73 -4.82 0.57
C THR A 116 17.26 -3.38 0.77
N PHE A 117 17.53 -2.78 1.93
CA PHE A 117 17.12 -1.39 2.22
C PHE A 117 18.29 -0.45 2.52
N PHE A 118 19.25 -0.87 3.35
CA PHE A 118 20.35 0.00 3.77
C PHE A 118 21.55 -0.11 2.81
N GLY A 119 21.69 -1.22 2.08
CA GLY A 119 22.84 -1.51 1.24
C GLY A 119 24.13 -1.82 2.03
N HIS A 120 24.03 -1.92 3.35
CA HIS A 120 25.11 -2.28 4.26
C HIS A 120 24.52 -2.86 5.57
N PRO A 121 25.32 -3.58 6.37
CA PRO A 121 24.89 -4.03 7.69
C PRO A 121 24.50 -2.85 8.58
N SER A 122 23.22 -2.82 8.96
CA SER A 122 22.65 -1.77 9.83
C SER A 122 22.58 -2.20 11.30
N GLY A 123 22.95 -3.44 11.61
CA GLY A 123 22.76 -4.06 12.92
C GLY A 123 21.36 -4.61 13.18
N ARG A 124 20.43 -4.49 12.23
CA ARG A 124 19.09 -5.11 12.31
C ARG A 124 19.14 -6.58 11.91
N PHE A 125 18.33 -7.41 12.56
CA PHE A 125 18.17 -8.83 12.22
C PHE A 125 17.21 -9.05 11.04
N SER A 126 17.43 -8.30 9.96
CA SER A 126 16.74 -8.44 8.68
C SER A 126 17.72 -8.06 7.57
N ASP A 127 17.48 -8.59 6.38
CA ASP A 127 18.03 -8.11 5.11
C ASP A 127 17.70 -6.62 4.86
N GLY A 128 16.78 -6.02 5.60
CA GLY A 128 16.46 -4.60 5.53
C GLY A 128 15.88 -4.07 6.84
N ARG A 129 14.61 -3.68 6.80
CA ARG A 129 13.90 -2.96 7.86
C ARG A 129 13.16 -3.91 8.81
N LEU A 130 13.07 -3.53 10.08
CA LEU A 130 12.24 -4.17 11.09
C LEU A 130 10.85 -3.51 11.17
N VAL A 131 9.90 -4.15 11.87
CA VAL A 131 8.54 -3.60 12.07
C VAL A 131 8.57 -2.20 12.70
N ILE A 132 9.47 -1.96 13.65
CA ILE A 132 9.64 -0.63 14.27
C ILE A 132 10.03 0.45 13.25
N ASP A 133 10.79 0.11 12.21
CA ASP A 133 11.17 1.06 11.15
C ASP A 133 9.97 1.42 10.28
N TYR A 134 9.11 0.44 9.97
CA TYR A 134 7.86 0.69 9.25
C TYR A 134 6.89 1.54 10.08
N ILE A 135 6.83 1.33 11.40
CA ILE A 135 6.06 2.18 12.32
C ILE A 135 6.62 3.60 12.34
N ALA A 136 7.93 3.77 12.49
CA ALA A 136 8.58 5.09 12.48
C ALA A 136 8.30 5.83 11.15
N GLN A 137 8.43 5.14 10.02
CA GLN A 137 8.14 5.69 8.70
C GLN A 137 6.66 6.11 8.57
N ALA A 138 5.72 5.28 9.01
CA ALA A 138 4.29 5.58 8.97
C ALA A 138 3.94 6.82 9.82
N LEU A 139 4.65 7.00 10.93
CA LEU A 139 4.53 8.18 11.81
C LEU A 139 5.36 9.39 11.34
N ARG A 140 6.07 9.26 10.21
CA ARG A 140 6.97 10.29 9.66
C ARG A 140 8.06 10.73 10.65
N LEU A 141 8.54 9.80 11.46
CA LEU A 141 9.69 9.97 12.34
C LEU A 141 10.96 9.41 11.68
N PRO A 142 12.15 9.91 12.04
CA PRO A 142 13.41 9.26 11.71
C PRO A 142 13.43 7.81 12.19
N LEU A 143 14.25 6.97 11.56
CA LEU A 143 14.49 5.61 12.04
C LEU A 143 15.02 5.65 13.48
N VAL A 144 14.47 4.78 14.33
CA VAL A 144 14.74 4.82 15.77
C VAL A 144 16.18 4.36 16.05
N PRO A 145 17.05 5.21 16.60
CA PRO A 145 18.45 4.86 16.84
C PRO A 145 18.58 3.85 17.99
N PRO A 146 19.55 2.92 17.93
CA PRO A 146 19.87 2.07 19.07
C PRO A 146 20.47 2.92 20.21
N TYR A 147 20.03 2.67 21.43
CA TYR A 147 20.46 3.40 22.64
C TYR A 147 21.98 3.43 22.83
N LEU A 148 22.68 2.35 22.48
CA LEU A 148 24.13 2.26 22.67
C LEU A 148 24.94 3.05 21.62
N ALA A 149 24.32 3.57 20.56
CA ALA A 149 25.00 4.39 19.56
C ALA A 149 25.09 5.88 19.93
N GLY A 150 24.21 6.36 20.82
CA GLY A 150 24.12 7.79 21.14
C GLY A 150 25.11 8.20 22.23
N ASN A 151 25.65 9.41 22.10
CA ASN A 151 26.60 9.98 23.04
C ASN A 151 25.97 11.06 23.94
N SER A 152 24.81 11.58 23.55
CA SER A 152 24.09 12.66 24.24
C SER A 152 22.57 12.43 24.24
N SER A 153 21.84 13.14 25.11
CA SER A 153 20.37 13.10 25.11
C SER A 153 19.74 13.66 23.82
N GLU A 154 20.46 14.54 23.12
CA GLU A 154 19.99 15.16 21.87
C GLU A 154 19.89 14.13 20.73
N ASP A 155 20.74 13.09 20.75
CA ASP A 155 20.71 11.98 19.79
C ASP A 155 19.37 11.21 19.86
N PHE A 156 18.66 11.32 20.97
CA PHE A 156 17.41 10.62 21.26
C PHE A 156 16.18 11.53 21.29
N LYS A 157 16.27 12.73 20.69
CA LYS A 157 15.13 13.68 20.63
C LYS A 157 13.87 13.11 19.96
N HIS A 158 14.03 12.13 19.07
CA HIS A 158 12.94 11.42 18.40
C HIS A 158 12.74 9.99 18.93
N GLY A 159 13.31 9.70 20.09
CA GLY A 159 13.21 8.41 20.76
C GLY A 159 14.47 7.56 20.65
N ALA A 160 14.42 6.40 21.29
CA ALA A 160 15.54 5.48 21.43
C ALA A 160 15.03 4.04 21.43
N ASN A 161 15.83 3.13 20.89
CA ASN A 161 15.54 1.71 20.94
C ASN A 161 16.47 1.02 21.93
N PHE A 162 15.89 0.32 22.91
CA PHE A 162 16.58 -0.44 23.95
C PHE A 162 16.59 -1.94 23.67
N ALA A 163 15.90 -2.41 22.63
CA ALA A 163 15.86 -3.82 22.25
C ALA A 163 17.27 -4.36 21.93
N VAL A 164 17.53 -5.63 22.28
CA VAL A 164 18.81 -6.31 22.01
C VAL A 164 18.57 -7.70 21.46
N GLY A 165 19.25 -8.07 20.38
CA GLY A 165 19.20 -9.42 19.82
C GLY A 165 19.45 -10.51 20.87
N GLY A 166 18.55 -11.49 20.94
CA GLY A 166 18.60 -12.58 21.92
C GLY A 166 18.02 -12.24 23.30
N ALA A 167 17.49 -11.03 23.52
CA ALA A 167 16.96 -10.64 24.82
C ALA A 167 15.80 -11.51 25.32
N CYS A 168 15.84 -11.80 26.62
CA CYS A 168 14.82 -12.51 27.37
C CYS A 168 13.99 -11.54 28.21
N ALA A 169 12.76 -11.91 28.53
CA ALA A 169 11.95 -11.17 29.49
C ALA A 169 12.55 -11.31 30.90
N LEU A 170 13.08 -12.50 31.21
CA LEU A 170 13.74 -12.84 32.47
C LEU A 170 15.25 -12.59 32.41
N GLY A 171 15.85 -12.33 33.57
CA GLY A 171 17.29 -12.12 33.71
C GLY A 171 18.09 -13.43 33.85
N ASN A 172 19.42 -13.33 33.76
CA ASN A 172 20.32 -14.49 33.72
C ASN A 172 20.18 -15.43 34.93
N ALA A 173 19.90 -14.88 36.12
CA ALA A 173 19.72 -15.66 37.35
C ALA A 173 18.61 -16.72 37.25
N PHE A 174 17.57 -16.48 36.44
CA PHE A 174 16.53 -17.47 36.20
C PHE A 174 17.09 -18.69 35.45
N PHE A 175 17.86 -18.46 34.38
CA PHE A 175 18.41 -19.54 33.57
C PHE A 175 19.49 -20.34 34.31
N GLU A 176 20.31 -19.66 35.13
CA GLU A 176 21.27 -20.32 36.03
C GLU A 176 20.57 -21.23 37.03
N ALA A 177 19.44 -20.79 37.61
CA ALA A 177 18.63 -21.59 38.51
C ALA A 177 17.98 -22.80 37.81
N GLU A 178 17.68 -22.68 36.52
CA GLU A 178 17.22 -23.78 35.66
C GLU A 178 18.38 -24.69 35.17
N GLY A 179 19.60 -24.43 35.64
CA GLY A 179 20.78 -25.25 35.40
C GLY A 179 21.43 -25.02 34.03
N LEU A 180 21.18 -23.88 33.39
CA LEU A 180 21.85 -23.50 32.15
C LEU A 180 23.21 -22.86 32.45
N ASN A 181 24.20 -23.17 31.63
CA ASN A 181 25.48 -22.47 31.64
C ASN A 181 25.36 -21.16 30.86
N VAL A 182 25.03 -20.08 31.56
CA VAL A 182 24.82 -18.76 30.97
C VAL A 182 26.17 -18.11 30.64
N THR A 183 26.48 -18.04 29.35
CA THR A 183 27.71 -17.41 28.82
C THR A 183 27.45 -16.09 28.11
N TRP A 184 26.18 -15.70 27.99
CA TRP A 184 25.77 -14.44 27.39
C TRP A 184 25.56 -13.35 28.45
N GLN A 185 25.58 -12.11 27.98
CA GLN A 185 25.46 -10.93 28.81
C GLN A 185 23.97 -10.61 29.09
N ASP A 186 23.69 -10.02 30.26
CA ASP A 186 22.30 -9.74 30.65
C ASP A 186 21.77 -8.46 30.00
N TYR A 187 21.06 -8.63 28.89
CA TYR A 187 20.29 -7.60 28.21
C TYR A 187 18.76 -7.84 28.32
N SER A 188 18.32 -8.45 29.42
CA SER A 188 16.91 -8.72 29.71
C SER A 188 16.05 -7.45 29.72
N LEU A 189 14.72 -7.57 29.72
CA LEU A 189 13.82 -6.42 29.88
C LEU A 189 14.17 -5.54 31.07
N SER A 190 14.65 -6.14 32.17
CA SER A 190 15.08 -5.39 33.34
C SER A 190 16.29 -4.50 33.04
N THR A 191 17.25 -4.97 32.23
CA THR A 191 18.40 -4.19 31.76
C THR A 191 17.97 -3.10 30.79
N GLN A 192 17.10 -3.43 29.82
CA GLN A 192 16.58 -2.45 28.86
C GLN A 192 15.82 -1.33 29.57
N PHE A 193 15.03 -1.65 30.59
CA PHE A 193 14.34 -0.66 31.41
C PHE A 193 15.30 0.21 32.22
N LYS A 194 16.40 -0.34 32.76
CA LYS A 194 17.45 0.47 33.41
C LYS A 194 18.09 1.47 32.44
N TRP A 195 18.33 1.07 31.18
CA TRP A 195 18.83 2.00 30.17
C TRP A 195 17.85 3.12 29.85
N PHE A 196 16.55 2.80 29.80
CA PHE A 196 15.52 3.83 29.68
C PHE A 196 15.56 4.80 30.88
N GLU A 197 15.64 4.30 32.11
CA GLU A 197 15.77 5.17 33.30
C GLU A 197 17.03 6.05 33.25
N GLN A 198 18.16 5.50 32.80
CA GLN A 198 19.40 6.27 32.61
C GLN A 198 19.23 7.38 31.56
N LEU A 199 18.55 7.10 30.45
CA LEU A 199 18.25 8.11 29.43
C LEU A 199 17.38 9.24 30.02
N LEU A 200 16.37 8.89 30.80
CA LEU A 200 15.52 9.87 31.49
C LEU A 200 16.32 10.74 32.46
N GLN A 201 17.23 10.15 33.23
CA GLN A 201 18.09 10.88 34.17
C GLN A 201 19.04 11.85 33.46
N ARG A 202 19.65 11.44 32.35
CA ARG A 202 20.53 12.30 31.54
C ARG A 202 19.80 13.47 30.90
N SER A 203 18.51 13.29 30.61
CA SER A 203 17.64 14.29 29.98
C SER A 203 16.93 15.20 31.00
N ALA A 204 17.20 15.04 32.30
CA ALA A 204 16.43 15.67 33.39
C ALA A 204 16.69 17.16 33.74
N PRO A 205 17.63 17.94 33.16
CA PRO A 205 17.76 19.35 33.55
C PRO A 205 16.53 20.26 33.26
N SER A 206 15.54 19.77 32.49
CA SER A 206 14.28 20.48 32.22
C SER A 206 13.06 19.62 32.60
N LEU A 207 12.74 19.58 33.90
CA LEU A 207 11.72 18.72 34.51
C LEU A 207 10.31 18.78 33.86
N HIS A 208 9.99 19.82 33.09
CA HIS A 208 8.72 19.92 32.36
C HIS A 208 8.76 19.42 30.92
N SER A 209 9.91 19.36 30.24
CA SER A 209 9.98 18.87 28.85
C SER A 209 10.06 17.35 28.79
N SER A 210 10.66 16.69 29.78
CA SER A 210 10.86 15.24 29.77
C SER A 210 9.56 14.47 30.04
N GLN A 211 8.72 14.94 30.97
CA GLN A 211 7.44 14.29 31.26
C GLN A 211 6.43 14.43 30.11
N ASP A 212 6.37 15.62 29.48
CA ASP A 212 5.53 15.89 28.31
C ASP A 212 5.98 15.09 27.08
N THR A 213 7.29 14.90 26.92
CA THR A 213 7.84 14.03 25.86
C THR A 213 7.43 12.59 26.09
N ILE A 214 7.58 12.06 27.31
CA ILE A 214 7.21 10.67 27.64
C ILE A 214 5.71 10.43 27.40
N SER A 215 4.84 11.28 27.94
CA SER A 215 3.38 11.09 27.82
C SER A 215 2.91 11.13 26.37
N LYS A 216 3.51 12.01 25.56
CA LYS A 216 3.19 12.14 24.13
C LYS A 216 3.89 11.12 23.24
N SER A 217 4.81 10.30 23.76
CA SER A 217 5.58 9.33 22.96
C SER A 217 4.88 7.98 22.80
N LEU A 218 5.25 7.27 21.74
CA LEU A 218 4.83 5.90 21.51
C LEU A 218 5.84 4.92 22.12
N PHE A 219 5.38 4.03 22.98
CA PHE A 219 6.20 2.93 23.50
C PHE A 219 5.88 1.65 22.75
N LEU A 220 6.89 1.02 22.16
CA LEU A 220 6.78 -0.28 21.51
C LEU A 220 7.50 -1.33 22.35
N MET A 221 6.73 -2.16 23.04
CA MET A 221 7.20 -3.44 23.56
C MET A 221 7.10 -4.46 22.42
N GLY A 222 8.22 -4.70 21.75
CA GLY A 222 8.36 -5.72 20.72
C GLY A 222 8.12 -7.13 21.25
N GLU A 223 8.26 -8.13 20.37
CA GLU A 223 8.06 -9.52 20.77
C GLU A 223 9.05 -9.89 21.89
N MET A 224 8.51 -10.46 22.96
CA MET A 224 9.27 -10.92 24.12
C MET A 224 8.73 -12.26 24.63
N GLY A 225 9.65 -13.10 25.09
CA GLY A 225 9.34 -14.41 25.69
C GLY A 225 9.84 -15.59 24.87
N VAL A 226 10.00 -15.44 23.54
CA VAL A 226 10.48 -16.55 22.70
C VAL A 226 11.88 -17.01 23.10
N ASN A 227 12.80 -16.10 23.40
CA ASN A 227 14.16 -16.46 23.81
C ASN A 227 14.17 -17.16 25.17
N ASP A 228 13.29 -16.76 26.10
CA ASP A 228 13.13 -17.42 27.40
C ASP A 228 12.79 -18.91 27.25
N TYR A 229 11.92 -19.24 26.29
CA TYR A 229 11.58 -20.63 25.98
C TYR A 229 12.69 -21.31 25.16
N SER A 230 13.26 -20.62 24.18
CA SER A 230 14.24 -21.16 23.24
C SER A 230 15.51 -21.64 23.94
N HIS A 231 16.04 -20.87 24.90
CA HIS A 231 17.23 -21.28 25.65
C HIS A 231 17.03 -22.61 26.40
N LEU A 232 15.86 -22.79 27.02
CA LEU A 232 15.51 -24.03 27.73
C LEU A 232 15.25 -25.18 26.74
N LEU A 233 14.52 -24.91 25.67
CA LEU A 233 14.19 -25.89 24.63
C LEU A 233 15.44 -26.44 23.94
N PHE A 234 16.41 -25.58 23.60
CA PHE A 234 17.66 -26.00 22.96
C PHE A 234 18.60 -26.74 23.92
N ASP A 235 18.49 -26.51 25.22
CA ASP A 235 19.12 -27.32 26.27
C ASP A 235 18.34 -28.63 26.58
N LYS A 236 17.36 -28.98 25.73
CA LYS A 236 16.53 -30.19 25.84
C LYS A 236 15.77 -30.30 27.15
N LYS A 237 15.40 -29.17 27.76
CA LYS A 237 14.45 -29.17 28.87
C LYS A 237 13.08 -29.64 28.39
N ASP A 238 12.33 -30.23 29.31
CA ASP A 238 11.01 -30.78 29.04
C ASP A 238 9.98 -29.72 28.59
N LYS A 239 9.18 -30.05 27.57
CA LYS A 239 8.22 -29.13 26.95
C LYS A 239 7.10 -28.72 27.91
N ASP A 240 6.61 -29.65 28.74
CA ASP A 240 5.54 -29.37 29.70
C ASP A 240 6.04 -28.46 30.83
N ARG A 241 7.29 -28.65 31.24
CA ARG A 241 7.96 -27.72 32.17
C ARG A 241 8.05 -26.30 31.59
N ILE A 242 8.34 -26.14 30.30
CA ILE A 242 8.42 -24.82 29.66
C ILE A 242 7.07 -24.10 29.63
N LEU A 243 5.96 -24.82 29.39
CA LEU A 243 4.61 -24.25 29.47
C LEU A 243 4.33 -23.65 30.86
N SER A 244 4.90 -24.22 31.93
CA SER A 244 4.74 -23.69 33.28
C SER A 244 5.40 -22.32 33.52
N TYR A 245 6.37 -21.93 32.71
CA TYR A 245 7.05 -20.62 32.81
C TYR A 245 6.34 -19.50 32.07
N VAL A 246 5.37 -19.80 31.21
CA VAL A 246 4.62 -18.79 30.45
C VAL A 246 4.02 -17.70 31.35
N PRO A 247 3.36 -18.00 32.49
CA PRO A 247 2.88 -16.97 33.41
C PRO A 247 3.99 -16.06 33.96
N THR A 248 5.17 -16.62 34.27
CA THR A 248 6.32 -15.86 34.81
C THR A 248 6.89 -14.90 33.77
N VAL A 249 7.05 -15.37 32.53
CA VAL A 249 7.51 -14.54 31.40
C VAL A 249 6.51 -13.44 31.10
N VAL A 250 5.21 -13.76 30.99
CA VAL A 250 4.14 -12.78 30.77
C VAL A 250 4.07 -11.76 31.91
N HIS A 251 4.29 -12.19 33.15
CA HIS A 251 4.34 -11.30 34.29
C HIS A 251 5.51 -10.31 34.21
N ALA A 252 6.71 -10.74 33.77
CA ALA A 252 7.84 -9.84 33.58
C ALA A 252 7.57 -8.78 32.49
N ILE A 253 6.95 -9.17 31.38
CA ILE A 253 6.51 -8.26 30.32
C ILE A 253 5.48 -7.26 30.89
N GLY A 254 4.44 -7.77 31.55
CA GLY A 254 3.38 -6.95 32.15
C GLY A 254 3.90 -5.98 33.22
N SER A 255 4.84 -6.42 34.06
CA SER A 255 5.49 -5.58 35.07
C SER A 255 6.30 -4.44 34.44
N THR A 256 7.01 -4.72 33.35
CA THR A 256 7.76 -3.71 32.60
C THR A 256 6.81 -2.68 31.97
N VAL A 257 5.71 -3.13 31.34
CA VAL A 257 4.65 -2.25 30.80
C VAL A 257 4.05 -1.37 31.91
N ASN A 258 3.73 -1.96 33.06
CA ASN A 258 3.22 -1.24 34.22
C ASN A 258 4.23 -0.19 34.72
N SER A 259 5.52 -0.51 34.71
CA SER A 259 6.59 0.40 35.12
C SER A 259 6.77 1.56 34.12
N LEU A 260 6.64 1.30 32.81
CA LEU A 260 6.64 2.36 31.79
C LEU A 260 5.48 3.35 32.02
N ILE A 261 4.29 2.83 32.31
CA ILE A 261 3.12 3.66 32.61
C ILE A 261 3.35 4.49 33.88
N GLN A 262 3.91 3.89 34.94
CA GLN A 262 4.27 4.61 36.16
C GLN A 262 5.33 5.71 35.94
N LYS A 263 6.16 5.58 34.89
CA LYS A 263 7.11 6.63 34.46
C LYS A 263 6.47 7.68 33.53
N GLY A 264 5.20 7.54 33.18
CA GLY A 264 4.43 8.52 32.42
C GLY A 264 4.03 8.08 31.01
N ALA A 265 4.31 6.84 30.60
CA ALA A 265 3.89 6.37 29.28
C ALA A 265 2.36 6.30 29.17
N GLU A 266 1.78 7.07 28.25
CA GLU A 266 0.33 7.03 27.99
C GLU A 266 -0.04 6.10 26.85
N THR A 267 0.86 5.82 25.91
CA THR A 267 0.59 4.94 24.76
C THR A 267 1.62 3.83 24.65
N VAL A 268 1.18 2.58 24.80
CA VAL A 268 2.05 1.40 24.76
C VAL A 268 1.48 0.35 23.79
N ILE A 269 2.27 -0.09 22.82
CA ILE A 269 2.00 -1.27 21.99
C ILE A 269 2.78 -2.45 22.55
N VAL A 270 2.14 -3.60 22.68
CA VAL A 270 2.77 -4.84 23.15
C VAL A 270 2.53 -5.95 22.14
N ALA A 271 3.60 -6.45 21.52
CA ALA A 271 3.53 -7.49 20.52
C ALA A 271 3.42 -8.88 21.15
N GLY A 272 2.57 -9.72 20.54
CA GLY A 272 2.54 -11.15 20.82
C GLY A 272 3.70 -11.90 20.15
N VAL A 273 3.89 -13.15 20.57
CA VAL A 273 4.88 -14.05 19.97
C VAL A 273 4.38 -14.58 18.62
N LEU A 274 5.33 -14.75 17.69
CA LEU A 274 5.12 -15.31 16.35
C LEU A 274 4.73 -16.80 16.40
N PRO A 275 4.24 -17.40 15.29
CA PRO A 275 3.98 -18.84 15.24
C PRO A 275 5.30 -19.64 15.26
N LEU A 276 5.77 -19.99 16.45
CA LEU A 276 7.05 -20.66 16.64
C LEU A 276 7.17 -21.98 15.90
N GLY A 277 6.06 -22.71 15.75
CA GLY A 277 6.06 -23.96 15.00
C GLY A 277 6.39 -23.79 13.52
N CYS A 278 6.23 -22.58 12.98
CA CYS A 278 6.55 -22.24 11.60
C CYS A 278 7.97 -21.64 11.44
N SER A 279 8.70 -21.44 12.53
CA SER A 279 10.08 -20.96 12.49
C SER A 279 10.99 -22.04 11.92
N ALA A 280 11.78 -21.70 10.89
CA ALA A 280 12.76 -22.61 10.28
C ALA A 280 13.73 -23.21 11.31
N THR A 281 14.13 -22.41 12.32
CA THR A 281 14.97 -22.89 13.41
C THR A 281 14.25 -23.97 14.24
N TYR A 282 13.00 -23.75 14.63
CA TYR A 282 12.24 -24.73 15.41
C TYR A 282 11.97 -26.01 14.59
N LEU A 283 11.59 -25.86 13.32
CA LEU A 283 11.41 -26.99 12.41
C LEU A 283 12.70 -27.82 12.28
N THR A 284 13.87 -27.18 12.26
CA THR A 284 15.16 -27.87 12.16
C THR A 284 15.55 -28.57 13.45
N PHE A 285 15.45 -27.89 14.59
CA PHE A 285 15.90 -28.44 15.88
C PHE A 285 14.95 -29.48 16.47
N PHE A 286 13.65 -29.39 16.19
CA PHE A 286 12.62 -30.27 16.74
C PHE A 286 11.94 -31.13 15.67
N GLN A 287 12.62 -31.39 14.55
CA GLN A 287 12.11 -32.30 13.53
C GLN A 287 11.84 -33.70 14.10
N THR A 288 10.73 -34.27 13.68
CA THR A 288 10.23 -35.60 14.04
C THR A 288 9.72 -36.32 12.80
N GLN A 289 9.66 -37.65 12.84
CA GLN A 289 9.06 -38.48 11.79
C GLN A 289 7.54 -38.60 11.95
N SER A 290 6.99 -38.17 13.09
CA SER A 290 5.55 -38.21 13.34
C SER A 290 4.84 -37.10 12.56
N ALA A 291 4.13 -37.46 11.49
CA ALA A 291 3.33 -36.51 10.71
C ALA A 291 2.24 -35.80 11.54
N GLU A 292 1.78 -36.44 12.63
CA GLU A 292 0.76 -35.89 13.53
C GLU A 292 1.24 -34.68 14.35
N GLU A 293 2.57 -34.57 14.56
CA GLU A 293 3.16 -33.42 15.27
C GLU A 293 3.20 -32.14 14.41
N TYR A 294 2.96 -32.26 13.11
CA TYR A 294 2.89 -31.14 12.18
C TYR A 294 1.46 -30.82 11.79
N ASP A 295 1.20 -29.54 11.58
CA ASP A 295 0.00 -29.08 10.92
C ASP A 295 0.08 -29.46 9.43
N PRO A 296 -0.88 -30.22 8.89
CA PRO A 296 -0.79 -30.78 7.53
C PRO A 296 -0.92 -29.70 6.45
N ARG A 297 -1.42 -28.51 6.78
CA ARG A 297 -1.62 -27.42 5.84
C ARG A 297 -0.39 -26.52 5.73
N THR A 298 0.28 -26.29 6.85
CA THR A 298 1.37 -25.31 6.94
C THR A 298 2.74 -25.96 7.12
N GLY A 299 2.80 -27.25 7.48
CA GLY A 299 4.04 -27.93 7.86
C GLY A 299 4.61 -27.48 9.21
N CYS A 300 3.89 -26.65 9.96
CA CYS A 300 4.38 -26.10 11.23
C CYS A 300 4.22 -27.10 12.39
N LEU A 301 5.13 -27.08 13.37
CA LEU A 301 5.01 -27.90 14.59
C LEU A 301 3.83 -27.44 15.45
N ARG A 302 2.88 -28.34 15.72
CA ARG A 302 1.65 -28.05 16.47
C ARG A 302 1.94 -27.59 17.89
N TRP A 303 2.73 -28.36 18.65
CA TRP A 303 3.02 -28.08 20.06
C TRP A 303 3.72 -26.71 20.26
N ALA A 304 4.57 -26.30 19.32
CA ALA A 304 5.26 -25.01 19.39
C ALA A 304 4.31 -23.84 19.07
N ASN A 305 3.37 -24.05 18.14
CA ASN A 305 2.29 -23.11 17.90
C ASN A 305 1.29 -23.04 19.08
N GLU A 306 1.04 -24.16 19.77
CA GLU A 306 0.25 -24.17 21.01
C GLU A 306 0.91 -23.38 22.13
N LEU A 307 2.23 -23.50 22.32
CA LEU A 307 2.99 -22.66 23.24
C LEU A 307 2.84 -21.17 22.88
N SER A 308 2.93 -20.83 21.59
CA SER A 308 2.78 -19.46 21.09
C SER A 308 1.37 -18.91 21.38
N HIS A 309 0.33 -19.71 21.09
CA HIS A 309 -1.05 -19.38 21.40
C HIS A 309 -1.29 -19.21 22.90
N TYR A 310 -0.75 -20.11 23.73
CA TYR A 310 -0.90 -20.03 25.17
C TYR A 310 -0.24 -18.78 25.74
N HIS A 311 0.99 -18.46 25.32
CA HIS A 311 1.65 -17.21 25.67
C HIS A 311 0.78 -16.01 25.29
N ASN A 312 0.35 -15.92 24.03
CA ASN A 312 -0.43 -14.79 23.52
C ASN A 312 -1.76 -14.62 24.25
N LEU A 313 -2.46 -15.72 24.56
CA LEU A 313 -3.68 -15.70 25.35
C LEU A 313 -3.44 -15.17 26.77
N ARG A 314 -2.34 -15.57 27.41
CA ARG A 314 -1.99 -15.13 28.77
C ARG A 314 -1.55 -13.67 28.77
N LEU A 315 -0.76 -13.25 27.79
CA LEU A 315 -0.35 -11.87 27.59
C LEU A 315 -1.58 -10.97 27.37
N HIS A 316 -2.51 -11.36 26.51
CA HIS A 316 -3.74 -10.61 26.28
C HIS A 316 -4.56 -10.43 27.57
N LYS A 317 -4.67 -11.48 28.39
CA LYS A 317 -5.32 -11.40 29.71
C LYS A 317 -4.60 -10.45 30.66
N GLU A 318 -3.27 -10.48 30.70
CA GLU A 318 -2.48 -9.61 31.54
C GLU A 318 -2.58 -8.14 31.10
N LEU A 319 -2.54 -7.86 29.81
CA LEU A 319 -2.76 -6.51 29.28
C LEU A 319 -4.16 -5.99 29.61
N ASN A 320 -5.19 -6.84 29.57
CA ASN A 320 -6.53 -6.47 30.04
C ASN A 320 -6.58 -6.15 31.54
N ARG A 321 -5.78 -6.84 32.37
CA ARG A 321 -5.63 -6.50 33.79
C ARG A 321 -4.97 -5.14 33.96
N ILE A 322 -3.88 -4.87 33.23
CA ILE A 322 -3.13 -3.60 33.30
C ILE A 322 -3.99 -2.43 32.81
N ARG A 323 -4.77 -2.59 31.73
CA ARG A 323 -5.75 -1.59 31.23
C ARG A 323 -6.75 -1.16 32.32
N LYS A 324 -7.21 -2.11 33.15
CA LYS A 324 -8.10 -1.80 34.27
C LYS A 324 -7.41 -1.03 35.40
N LEU A 325 -6.12 -1.28 35.63
CA LEU A 325 -5.33 -0.57 36.63
C LEU A 325 -4.94 0.84 36.17
N HIS A 326 -4.78 1.04 34.86
CA HIS A 326 -4.36 2.30 34.26
C HIS A 326 -5.36 2.75 33.19
N PRO A 327 -6.58 3.17 33.57
CA PRO A 327 -7.63 3.54 32.61
C PRO A 327 -7.27 4.79 31.77
N HIS A 328 -6.27 5.55 32.18
CA HIS A 328 -5.76 6.72 31.48
C HIS A 328 -4.75 6.37 30.37
N SER A 329 -4.16 5.16 30.38
CA SER A 329 -3.18 4.72 29.39
C SER A 329 -3.82 3.87 28.29
N LYS A 330 -3.44 4.14 27.05
CA LYS A 330 -3.80 3.38 25.85
C LYS A 330 -2.81 2.25 25.63
N ILE A 331 -3.24 1.02 25.95
CA ILE A 331 -2.42 -0.18 25.81
C ILE A 331 -2.96 -1.00 24.66
N PHE A 332 -2.18 -1.19 23.60
CA PHE A 332 -2.54 -1.96 22.41
C PHE A 332 -1.84 -3.32 22.40
N TYR A 333 -2.55 -4.34 21.93
CA TYR A 333 -1.96 -5.65 21.65
C TYR A 333 -1.71 -5.76 20.15
N ALA A 334 -0.49 -6.07 19.74
CA ALA A 334 -0.16 -6.32 18.34
C ALA A 334 -0.07 -7.83 18.08
N ASP A 335 -1.03 -8.36 17.32
CA ASP A 335 -1.17 -9.79 17.05
C ASP A 335 -0.29 -10.23 15.87
N TYR A 336 1.01 -10.39 16.15
CA TYR A 336 1.98 -10.88 15.16
C TYR A 336 1.69 -12.31 14.70
N TYR A 337 1.07 -13.13 15.57
CA TYR A 337 0.74 -14.51 15.25
C TYR A 337 -0.25 -14.56 14.09
N THR A 338 -1.41 -13.92 14.26
CA THR A 338 -2.47 -13.93 13.24
C THR A 338 -2.04 -13.22 11.96
N ALA A 339 -1.20 -12.18 12.07
CA ALA A 339 -0.68 -11.48 10.90
C ALA A 339 0.22 -12.36 10.00
N LEU A 340 1.00 -13.29 10.58
CA LEU A 340 1.96 -14.10 9.83
C LEU A 340 1.41 -15.45 9.37
N MET A 341 0.41 -16.01 10.05
CA MET A 341 -0.17 -17.31 9.67
C MET A 341 -0.64 -17.43 8.20
N PRO A 342 -1.24 -16.39 7.57
CA PRO A 342 -1.60 -16.46 6.15
C PRO A 342 -0.40 -16.71 5.22
N VAL A 343 0.79 -16.20 5.57
CA VAL A 343 2.02 -16.41 4.79
C VAL A 343 2.41 -17.89 4.78
N TYR A 344 2.28 -18.59 5.91
CA TYR A 344 2.56 -20.03 5.99
C TYR A 344 1.45 -20.89 5.38
N GLN A 345 0.21 -20.43 5.40
CA GLN A 345 -0.93 -21.17 4.85
C GLN A 345 -1.03 -21.11 3.34
N SER A 346 -0.46 -20.07 2.72
CA SER A 346 -0.54 -19.83 1.28
C SER A 346 0.68 -19.01 0.81
N PRO A 347 1.91 -19.55 0.95
CA PRO A 347 3.14 -18.81 0.63
C PRO A 347 3.22 -18.38 -0.84
N GLU A 348 2.53 -19.09 -1.76
CA GLU A 348 2.48 -18.72 -3.18
C GLU A 348 1.80 -17.37 -3.43
N GLN A 349 1.04 -16.85 -2.46
CA GLN A 349 0.46 -15.50 -2.53
C GLN A 349 1.52 -14.40 -2.26
N PHE A 350 2.72 -14.77 -1.82
CA PHE A 350 3.76 -13.86 -1.30
C PHE A 350 5.17 -14.08 -1.89
N ASP A 351 5.37 -15.02 -2.82
CA ASP A 351 6.70 -15.41 -3.32
C ASP A 351 7.27 -14.41 -4.35
N GLU A 352 8.54 -14.00 -4.16
CA GLU A 352 9.25 -12.94 -4.91
C GLU A 352 10.32 -13.47 -5.91
N GLU A 353 10.70 -14.76 -5.95
CA GLU A 353 11.88 -15.26 -6.72
C GLU A 353 11.84 -15.08 -8.26
N ALA A 354 10.80 -14.46 -8.82
CA ALA A 354 10.80 -13.90 -10.18
C ALA A 354 11.32 -12.44 -10.26
N ALA A 355 11.82 -11.87 -9.16
CA ALA A 355 12.12 -10.45 -9.01
C ALA A 355 13.57 -10.19 -8.53
N ALA A 356 14.52 -10.03 -9.47
CA ALA A 356 15.68 -9.11 -9.38
C ALA A 356 16.62 -9.24 -10.61
N PRO A 357 17.45 -8.23 -11.00
CA PRO A 357 17.56 -6.86 -10.46
C PRO A 357 17.64 -5.72 -11.52
N LEU A 358 17.02 -4.58 -11.17
CA LEU A 358 17.35 -3.25 -11.68
C LEU A 358 18.60 -2.72 -10.95
N SER A 359 19.75 -2.67 -11.61
CA SER A 359 20.92 -1.88 -11.16
C SER A 359 21.33 -0.78 -12.16
N LEU A 360 20.60 -0.59 -13.27
CA LEU A 360 20.97 0.36 -14.32
C LEU A 360 20.33 1.76 -14.25
N SER A 361 19.32 1.99 -13.42
CA SER A 361 18.45 3.17 -13.57
C SER A 361 19.00 4.48 -13.00
N ILE A 362 20.01 4.43 -12.12
CA ILE A 362 20.57 5.64 -11.50
C ILE A 362 21.48 6.40 -12.49
N HIS A 363 22.21 5.69 -13.36
CA HIS A 363 23.04 6.33 -14.39
C HIS A 363 22.23 6.93 -15.54
N PHE A 364 21.04 6.37 -15.82
CA PHE A 364 20.17 6.85 -16.90
C PHE A 364 19.43 8.15 -16.51
N ALA A 365 19.03 8.29 -15.24
CA ALA A 365 18.38 9.50 -14.73
C ALA A 365 19.32 10.73 -14.75
N ALA A 366 20.61 10.55 -14.42
CA ALA A 366 21.59 11.65 -14.47
C ALA A 366 21.88 12.16 -15.90
N SER A 367 21.82 11.26 -16.89
CA SER A 367 21.96 11.57 -18.32
C SER A 367 20.78 12.37 -18.86
N LEU A 368 19.55 11.99 -18.47
CA LEU A 368 18.33 12.69 -18.86
C LEU A 368 18.24 14.09 -18.24
N PHE A 369 18.71 14.27 -17.01
CA PHE A 369 18.72 15.57 -16.33
C PHE A 369 19.66 16.58 -17.01
N ARG A 370 20.83 16.14 -17.52
CA ARG A 370 21.71 16.99 -18.33
C ARG A 370 21.11 17.36 -19.69
N ARG A 371 20.36 16.45 -20.33
CA ARG A 371 19.71 16.73 -21.61
C ARG A 371 18.53 17.71 -21.46
N TYR A 372 17.76 17.60 -20.37
CA TYR A 372 16.63 18.48 -20.11
C TYR A 372 17.02 19.95 -19.90
N LEU A 373 18.14 20.21 -19.20
CA LEU A 373 18.67 21.57 -19.01
C LEU A 373 19.17 22.22 -20.32
N SER A 374 19.62 21.42 -21.29
CA SER A 374 20.10 21.93 -22.58
C SER A 374 18.98 22.36 -23.54
N THR A 375 17.77 21.82 -23.36
CA THR A 375 16.59 22.12 -24.20
C THR A 375 15.83 23.37 -23.76
N LEU A 376 15.93 23.77 -22.50
CA LEU A 376 15.22 24.93 -21.94
C LEU A 376 15.82 26.29 -22.34
N PHE A 377 17.07 26.34 -22.81
CA PHE A 377 17.76 27.58 -23.18
C PHE A 377 17.67 27.96 -24.68
N ARG A 378 16.74 27.40 -25.46
CA ARG A 378 16.77 27.53 -26.94
C ARG A 378 15.55 28.14 -27.66
N ARG A 379 14.62 28.79 -26.96
CA ARG A 379 13.53 29.61 -27.55
C ARG A 379 13.24 30.71 -26.52
N GLU A 380 13.33 32.02 -26.75
CA GLU A 380 13.05 32.87 -27.92
C GLU A 380 13.89 34.17 -27.82
N LEU A 381 14.35 34.73 -28.94
CA LEU A 381 14.82 36.12 -29.06
C LEU A 381 14.51 36.62 -30.47
N GLU A 382 13.83 37.77 -30.55
CA GLU A 382 14.07 38.95 -31.43
C GLU A 382 12.80 39.84 -31.48
N PRO A 383 12.90 41.17 -31.73
CA PRO A 383 12.53 42.18 -30.74
C PRO A 383 11.65 43.32 -31.29
N PHE A 384 10.96 44.09 -30.45
CA PHE A 384 10.72 45.53 -30.73
C PHE A 384 10.57 46.32 -29.41
N PRO A 385 10.98 47.60 -29.37
CA PRO A 385 11.29 48.33 -28.16
C PRO A 385 10.17 49.31 -27.75
N LEU A 386 10.04 49.59 -26.45
CA LEU A 386 10.05 50.96 -25.91
C LEU A 386 9.85 50.96 -24.38
N MET A 387 10.76 51.68 -23.72
CA MET A 387 10.53 52.54 -22.55
C MET A 387 10.09 51.92 -21.22
N ALA A 388 11.10 51.79 -20.37
CA ALA A 388 11.12 52.06 -18.93
C ALA A 388 9.85 52.68 -18.29
N SER A 389 9.34 52.00 -17.26
CA SER A 389 8.84 52.67 -16.05
C SER A 389 8.94 51.70 -14.87
N VAL A 390 9.88 52.00 -13.98
CA VAL A 390 9.99 51.42 -12.64
C VAL A 390 8.69 51.72 -11.89
N ALA A 391 7.93 50.69 -11.54
CA ALA A 391 6.77 50.81 -10.66
C ALA A 391 7.18 50.39 -9.23
N SER A 392 7.08 51.36 -8.32
CA SER A 392 7.43 51.36 -6.91
C SER A 392 6.62 50.35 -6.05
N PRO A 393 6.95 50.18 -4.75
CA PRO A 393 6.46 49.08 -3.91
C PRO A 393 5.22 49.40 -3.03
N PRO A 394 4.01 49.67 -3.59
CA PRO A 394 2.79 49.52 -2.78
C PRO A 394 1.77 48.53 -3.37
N ARG A 395 2.09 47.79 -4.45
CA ARG A 395 1.16 46.80 -5.05
C ARG A 395 1.34 45.34 -4.59
N LEU A 396 2.37 45.05 -3.79
CA LEU A 396 2.60 43.71 -3.22
C LEU A 396 1.71 43.41 -2.01
N LEU A 397 1.36 44.42 -1.21
CA LEU A 397 0.58 44.24 0.01
C LEU A 397 -0.88 43.81 -0.25
N PRO A 398 -1.62 44.39 -1.23
CA PRO A 398 -2.96 43.93 -1.57
C PRO A 398 -2.96 42.52 -2.18
N LEU A 399 -1.91 42.16 -2.93
CA LEU A 399 -1.73 40.84 -3.53
C LEU A 399 -1.45 39.78 -2.45
N LEU A 400 -0.59 40.10 -1.47
CA LEU A 400 -0.30 39.25 -0.31
C LEU A 400 -1.50 39.13 0.64
N LEU A 401 -2.30 40.19 0.82
CA LEU A 401 -3.54 40.14 1.59
C LEU A 401 -4.61 39.30 0.88
N ALA A 402 -4.78 39.45 -0.43
CA ALA A 402 -5.66 38.60 -1.23
C ALA A 402 -5.21 37.14 -1.21
N LEU A 403 -3.90 36.88 -1.30
CA LEU A 403 -3.35 35.53 -1.15
C LEU A 403 -3.57 34.98 0.27
N SER A 404 -3.41 35.79 1.31
CA SER A 404 -3.63 35.39 2.70
C SER A 404 -5.11 35.14 3.03
N LEU A 405 -6.04 35.84 2.37
CA LEU A 405 -7.48 35.59 2.44
C LEU A 405 -7.88 34.32 1.66
N LEU A 406 -7.18 34.01 0.56
CA LEU A 406 -7.32 32.74 -0.18
C LEU A 406 -6.65 31.56 0.55
N LEU A 407 -5.58 31.80 1.31
CA LEU A 407 -4.86 30.81 2.14
C LEU A 407 -5.53 30.59 3.51
N GLY A 408 -6.20 31.60 4.07
CA GLY A 408 -7.03 31.51 5.27
C GLY A 408 -8.36 30.77 5.06
N ALA A 409 -8.74 30.53 3.79
CA ALA A 409 -9.89 29.72 3.43
C ALA A 409 -9.62 28.21 3.41
N ARG A 410 -8.37 27.76 3.58
CA ARG A 410 -8.08 26.35 3.92
C ARG A 410 -8.39 26.12 5.39
N ARG A 411 -9.67 26.14 5.73
CA ARG A 411 -10.20 25.55 6.96
C ARG A 411 -9.58 24.17 7.12
N ALA A 412 -9.17 23.85 8.35
CA ALA A 412 -8.95 22.48 8.77
C ALA A 412 -10.22 21.67 8.44
N ALA A 413 -10.20 20.92 7.34
CA ALA A 413 -11.24 19.97 7.02
C ALA A 413 -11.09 18.80 8.01
N GLY A 414 -11.92 18.79 9.05
CA GLY A 414 -12.53 17.51 9.43
C GLY A 414 -13.24 16.99 8.19
N GLY A 415 -12.90 15.79 7.73
CA GLY A 415 -13.47 15.23 6.50
C GLY A 415 -15.00 15.25 6.54
N CYS A 416 -15.63 15.56 5.41
CA CYS A 416 -17.09 15.68 5.32
C CYS A 416 -17.84 14.39 5.62
N TYR A 417 -17.15 13.26 5.48
CA TYR A 417 -17.66 11.92 5.70
C TYR A 417 -16.70 11.20 6.65
N SER A 418 -17.24 10.47 7.62
CA SER A 418 -16.48 9.68 8.59
C SER A 418 -16.19 8.26 8.11
N ALA A 419 -16.91 7.79 7.10
CA ALA A 419 -16.79 6.44 6.53
C ALA A 419 -17.34 6.36 5.10
N ILE A 420 -16.86 5.38 4.32
CA ILE A 420 -17.41 5.01 3.00
C ILE A 420 -17.88 3.55 3.03
N PHE A 421 -19.11 3.32 2.60
CA PHE A 421 -19.67 1.99 2.40
C PHE A 421 -19.84 1.81 0.90
N SER A 422 -19.09 0.87 0.34
CA SER A 422 -19.04 0.69 -1.11
C SER A 422 -19.79 -0.56 -1.53
N PHE A 423 -20.58 -0.47 -2.60
CA PHE A 423 -21.27 -1.58 -3.26
C PHE A 423 -20.91 -1.58 -4.73
N GLY A 424 -21.27 -2.60 -5.50
CA GLY A 424 -21.01 -2.62 -6.95
C GLY A 424 -20.33 -3.90 -7.42
N ASP A 425 -19.60 -3.79 -8.53
CA ASP A 425 -19.00 -4.92 -9.23
C ASP A 425 -17.45 -4.91 -9.17
N SER A 426 -16.79 -5.47 -10.18
CA SER A 426 -15.32 -5.55 -10.28
C SER A 426 -14.64 -4.18 -10.34
N LEU A 427 -15.33 -3.13 -10.77
CA LEU A 427 -14.82 -1.76 -10.85
C LEU A 427 -14.71 -1.10 -9.47
N ALA A 428 -15.36 -1.67 -8.47
CA ALA A 428 -15.27 -1.24 -7.07
C ALA A 428 -14.77 -2.35 -6.12
N ASP A 429 -14.69 -3.61 -6.53
CA ASP A 429 -14.31 -4.74 -5.66
C ASP A 429 -12.87 -4.62 -5.11
N THR A 430 -12.74 -4.49 -3.78
CA THR A 430 -11.44 -4.39 -3.10
C THR A 430 -10.89 -5.72 -2.58
N GLY A 431 -11.51 -6.85 -2.97
CA GLY A 431 -11.03 -8.21 -2.69
C GLY A 431 -12.09 -9.22 -2.22
N ASN A 432 -13.37 -8.96 -2.39
CA ASN A 432 -14.45 -9.91 -2.06
C ASN A 432 -14.48 -11.09 -3.05
N ALA A 433 -14.36 -10.87 -4.36
CA ALA A 433 -14.47 -11.94 -5.36
C ALA A 433 -13.40 -13.04 -5.20
N ILE A 434 -12.19 -12.69 -4.78
CA ILE A 434 -11.13 -13.68 -4.51
C ILE A 434 -11.43 -14.56 -3.28
N ARG A 435 -12.35 -14.14 -2.40
CA ARG A 435 -12.75 -14.89 -1.19
C ARG A 435 -13.94 -15.82 -1.43
N LEU A 436 -14.69 -15.63 -2.53
CA LEU A 436 -15.85 -16.43 -2.87
C LEU A 436 -15.53 -17.72 -3.64
N GLY A 437 -14.27 -17.92 -4.03
CA GLY A 437 -13.83 -19.09 -4.81
C GLY A 437 -14.30 -19.03 -6.27
N GLY A 438 -13.36 -19.04 -7.22
CA GLY A 438 -13.65 -19.13 -8.66
C GLY A 438 -13.93 -17.81 -9.40
N LEU A 439 -14.43 -16.75 -8.73
CA LEU A 439 -14.79 -15.46 -9.37
C LEU A 439 -13.60 -14.52 -9.59
N GLY A 440 -12.77 -14.36 -8.56
CA GLY A 440 -11.60 -13.46 -8.59
C GLY A 440 -10.31 -14.12 -9.07
N GLY A 441 -10.37 -15.34 -9.60
CA GLY A 441 -9.21 -16.21 -9.85
C GLY A 441 -7.96 -15.50 -10.40
N PRO A 442 -8.06 -14.72 -11.49
CA PRO A 442 -6.93 -14.00 -12.06
C PRO A 442 -6.40 -12.86 -11.18
N THR A 443 -7.27 -12.17 -10.44
CA THR A 443 -6.92 -11.01 -9.58
C THR A 443 -6.25 -11.37 -8.26
N GLY A 444 -6.24 -12.67 -7.91
CA GLY A 444 -5.45 -13.23 -6.82
C GLY A 444 -4.00 -13.53 -7.23
N SER A 445 -3.61 -13.24 -8.47
CA SER A 445 -2.27 -13.54 -9.00
C SER A 445 -1.67 -12.32 -9.71
N PRO A 446 -0.34 -12.22 -9.81
CA PRO A 446 0.30 -11.22 -10.67
C PRO A 446 -0.23 -11.34 -12.11
N PRO A 447 -0.37 -10.23 -12.86
CA PRO A 447 0.22 -8.92 -12.59
C PRO A 447 -0.70 -7.91 -11.88
N TYR A 448 -1.85 -8.34 -11.34
CA TYR A 448 -2.77 -7.42 -10.64
C TYR A 448 -2.12 -6.80 -9.39
N GLY A 449 -2.44 -5.54 -9.13
CA GLY A 449 -1.91 -4.78 -7.98
C GLY A 449 -0.44 -4.33 -8.07
N ARG A 450 0.25 -4.57 -9.19
CA ARG A 450 1.67 -4.25 -9.42
C ARG A 450 2.08 -2.77 -9.34
N THR A 451 1.19 -1.79 -9.54
CA THR A 451 1.59 -0.36 -9.60
C THR A 451 1.56 0.35 -8.25
N PHE A 452 0.69 -0.06 -7.34
CA PHE A 452 0.55 0.58 -6.02
C PHE A 452 0.73 -0.37 -4.86
N PHE A 453 0.07 -1.54 -4.89
CA PHE A 453 0.13 -2.50 -3.79
C PHE A 453 1.38 -3.37 -3.86
N ASN A 454 2.02 -3.44 -5.03
CA ASN A 454 3.11 -4.36 -5.37
C ASN A 454 2.77 -5.83 -5.11
N ARG A 455 1.47 -6.15 -5.02
CA ARG A 455 0.94 -7.51 -4.86
C ARG A 455 -0.53 -7.57 -5.30
N PRO A 456 -1.05 -8.74 -5.68
CA PRO A 456 -2.48 -8.91 -5.93
C PRO A 456 -3.29 -8.66 -4.65
N THR A 457 -4.36 -7.89 -4.76
CA THR A 457 -5.27 -7.61 -3.62
C THR A 457 -6.70 -8.09 -3.90
N GLY A 458 -6.96 -8.66 -5.07
CA GLY A 458 -8.30 -8.96 -5.57
C GLY A 458 -9.00 -7.79 -6.26
N ARG A 459 -8.33 -6.64 -6.41
CA ARG A 459 -8.79 -5.54 -7.26
C ARG A 459 -8.56 -5.87 -8.73
N PHE A 460 -9.53 -5.55 -9.58
CA PHE A 460 -9.45 -5.74 -11.03
C PHE A 460 -8.71 -4.57 -11.69
N SER A 461 -7.44 -4.40 -11.31
CA SER A 461 -6.55 -3.37 -11.83
C SER A 461 -5.08 -3.74 -11.57
N ASP A 462 -4.16 -3.06 -12.23
CA ASP A 462 -2.76 -3.04 -11.82
C ASP A 462 -2.55 -2.33 -10.47
N GLY A 463 -3.54 -1.65 -9.91
CA GLY A 463 -3.44 -1.11 -8.56
C GLY A 463 -4.75 -0.66 -7.94
N ARG A 464 -4.85 0.63 -7.61
CA ARG A 464 -6.02 1.24 -6.94
C ARG A 464 -7.21 1.40 -7.90
N LEU A 465 -8.41 1.24 -7.35
CA LEU A 465 -9.70 1.52 -8.01
C LEU A 465 -10.18 2.94 -7.71
N ILE A 466 -11.23 3.42 -8.41
CA ILE A 466 -11.83 4.76 -8.17
C ILE A 466 -12.20 4.94 -6.70
N VAL A 467 -12.77 3.92 -6.05
CA VAL A 467 -13.14 3.94 -4.63
C VAL A 467 -11.95 4.19 -3.71
N ASP A 468 -10.77 3.65 -4.03
CA ASP A 468 -9.54 3.86 -3.25
C ASP A 468 -9.06 5.32 -3.36
N PHE A 469 -9.10 5.88 -4.57
CA PHE A 469 -8.74 7.28 -4.80
C PHE A 469 -9.73 8.24 -4.14
N ILE A 470 -11.03 7.95 -4.18
CA ILE A 470 -12.05 8.74 -3.47
C ILE A 470 -11.82 8.67 -1.96
N ALA A 471 -11.58 7.47 -1.40
CA ALA A 471 -11.29 7.32 0.02
C ALA A 471 -10.06 8.16 0.43
N GLN A 472 -8.97 8.05 -0.32
CA GLN A 472 -7.75 8.83 -0.08
C GLN A 472 -7.97 10.34 -0.24
N GLY A 473 -8.70 10.76 -1.28
CA GLY A 473 -9.03 12.17 -1.53
C GLY A 473 -9.90 12.79 -0.43
N LEU A 474 -10.71 11.98 0.24
CA LEU A 474 -11.52 12.36 1.39
C LEU A 474 -10.78 12.21 2.74
N GLY A 475 -9.55 11.71 2.73
CA GLY A 475 -8.74 11.50 3.93
C GLY A 475 -9.15 10.27 4.76
N LEU A 476 -9.81 9.30 4.15
CA LEU A 476 -10.24 8.03 4.75
C LEU A 476 -9.26 6.89 4.37
N PRO A 477 -9.17 5.82 5.18
CA PRO A 477 -8.37 4.65 4.83
C PRO A 477 -8.95 3.92 3.60
N LEU A 478 -8.13 3.09 2.96
CA LEU A 478 -8.60 2.18 1.91
C LEU A 478 -9.62 1.19 2.49
N LEU A 479 -10.68 0.92 1.74
CA LEU A 479 -11.79 0.11 2.24
C LEU A 479 -11.45 -1.39 2.26
N PRO A 480 -11.54 -2.05 3.42
CA PRO A 480 -11.40 -3.49 3.49
C PRO A 480 -12.58 -4.18 2.78
N PRO A 481 -12.35 -5.32 2.09
CA PRO A 481 -13.45 -6.13 1.58
C PRO A 481 -14.22 -6.77 2.75
N TYR A 482 -15.55 -6.73 2.70
CA TYR A 482 -16.43 -7.30 3.72
C TYR A 482 -16.13 -8.77 4.02
N LEU A 483 -15.89 -9.57 2.97
CA LEU A 483 -15.54 -11.00 3.09
C LEU A 483 -14.08 -11.23 3.51
N GLY A 484 -13.30 -10.17 3.72
CA GLY A 484 -11.98 -10.22 4.33
C GLY A 484 -12.00 -10.55 5.83
N GLY A 485 -13.18 -10.50 6.46
CA GLY A 485 -13.34 -10.63 7.91
C GLY A 485 -13.08 -9.32 8.63
N GLY A 486 -13.45 -9.27 9.92
CA GLY A 486 -13.35 -8.07 10.74
C GLY A 486 -14.51 -7.96 11.72
N SER A 487 -14.31 -7.17 12.77
CA SER A 487 -15.34 -6.76 13.72
C SER A 487 -16.01 -5.46 13.26
N SER A 488 -17.12 -5.09 13.89
CA SER A 488 -17.76 -3.78 13.67
C SER A 488 -16.82 -2.60 13.98
N GLU A 489 -15.81 -2.80 14.82
CA GLU A 489 -14.76 -1.81 15.09
C GLU A 489 -13.89 -1.56 13.85
N ASP A 490 -13.56 -2.63 13.13
CA ASP A 490 -12.69 -2.58 11.94
C ASP A 490 -13.37 -1.88 10.76
N PHE A 491 -14.71 -1.84 10.75
CA PHE A 491 -15.52 -1.19 9.72
C PHE A 491 -15.98 0.23 10.08
N ARG A 492 -15.52 0.80 11.21
CA ARG A 492 -15.93 2.15 11.65
C ARG A 492 -15.64 3.26 10.65
N GLN A 493 -14.61 3.10 9.82
CA GLN A 493 -14.23 4.05 8.78
C GLN A 493 -14.67 3.61 7.37
N GLY A 494 -15.47 2.55 7.29
CA GLY A 494 -16.01 2.04 6.05
C GLY A 494 -15.64 0.59 5.76
N VAL A 495 -16.38 0.00 4.83
CA VAL A 495 -16.20 -1.38 4.34
C VAL A 495 -16.74 -1.48 2.92
N ASN A 496 -16.22 -2.41 2.14
CA ASN A 496 -16.63 -2.61 0.76
C ASN A 496 -17.34 -3.95 0.55
N PHE A 497 -18.56 -3.90 0.05
CA PHE A 497 -19.42 -5.03 -0.29
C PHE A 497 -19.44 -5.33 -1.79
N ALA A 498 -18.76 -4.54 -2.63
CA ALA A 498 -18.70 -4.79 -4.06
C ALA A 498 -18.12 -6.18 -4.37
N VAL A 499 -18.70 -6.90 -5.32
CA VAL A 499 -18.27 -8.23 -5.74
C VAL A 499 -18.18 -8.28 -7.26
N ALA A 500 -17.04 -8.69 -7.79
CA ALA A 500 -16.85 -8.84 -9.23
C ALA A 500 -17.94 -9.67 -9.91
N GLY A 501 -18.46 -9.16 -11.02
CA GLY A 501 -19.51 -9.80 -11.81
C GLY A 501 -20.93 -9.55 -11.30
N ALA A 502 -21.12 -8.78 -10.23
CA ALA A 502 -22.44 -8.41 -9.74
C ALA A 502 -23.28 -7.70 -10.82
N THR A 503 -24.55 -8.06 -10.89
CA THR A 503 -25.59 -7.46 -11.77
C THR A 503 -26.57 -6.64 -10.95
N ALA A 504 -27.25 -5.68 -11.58
CA ALA A 504 -28.37 -4.98 -10.95
C ALA A 504 -29.60 -5.90 -10.87
N LEU A 505 -29.84 -6.70 -11.92
CA LEU A 505 -30.93 -7.66 -12.00
C LEU A 505 -30.56 -8.99 -11.33
N ASP A 506 -31.59 -9.68 -10.81
CA ASP A 506 -31.43 -10.99 -10.21
C ASP A 506 -31.15 -12.10 -11.24
N LEU A 507 -30.65 -13.24 -10.77
CA LEU A 507 -30.37 -14.40 -11.63
C LEU A 507 -31.64 -15.00 -12.26
N SER A 508 -32.83 -14.77 -11.70
CA SER A 508 -34.09 -15.26 -12.27
C SER A 508 -34.46 -14.53 -13.57
N PHE A 509 -34.21 -13.23 -13.66
CA PHE A 509 -34.41 -12.45 -14.87
C PHE A 509 -33.62 -13.04 -16.04
N PHE A 510 -32.33 -13.32 -15.84
CA PHE A 510 -31.47 -13.91 -16.87
C PHE A 510 -31.94 -15.32 -17.26
N ARG A 511 -32.32 -16.14 -16.29
CA ARG A 511 -32.87 -17.49 -16.55
C ARG A 511 -34.14 -17.45 -17.39
N GLU A 512 -35.05 -16.53 -17.12
CA GLU A 512 -36.29 -16.35 -17.90
C GLU A 512 -35.99 -15.99 -19.36
N LYS A 513 -34.93 -15.22 -19.60
CA LYS A 513 -34.45 -14.85 -20.94
C LYS A 513 -33.54 -15.89 -21.59
N GLY A 514 -33.33 -17.05 -20.95
CA GLY A 514 -32.45 -18.11 -21.46
C GLY A 514 -30.94 -17.80 -21.36
N ILE A 515 -30.56 -16.80 -20.56
CA ILE A 515 -29.19 -16.35 -20.35
C ILE A 515 -28.63 -17.04 -19.11
N GLN A 516 -27.49 -17.74 -19.25
CA GLN A 516 -26.80 -18.34 -18.11
C GLN A 516 -25.91 -17.31 -17.41
N ALA A 517 -26.35 -16.83 -16.24
CA ALA A 517 -25.55 -15.99 -15.35
C ALA A 517 -24.79 -16.88 -14.34
N THR A 518 -23.49 -16.62 -14.16
CA THR A 518 -22.55 -17.56 -13.51
C THR A 518 -22.00 -17.09 -12.16
N TRP A 519 -22.40 -15.91 -11.63
CA TRP A 519 -21.50 -15.18 -10.74
C TRP A 519 -22.03 -14.49 -9.45
N THR A 520 -23.25 -14.73 -8.89
CA THR A 520 -23.60 -14.69 -7.41
C THR A 520 -25.08 -14.35 -7.05
N ASP A 521 -25.46 -14.65 -5.79
CA ASP A 521 -26.83 -14.66 -5.19
C ASP A 521 -26.97 -13.78 -3.90
N LYS A 522 -26.26 -12.64 -3.74
CA LYS A 522 -26.30 -11.83 -2.49
C LYS A 522 -26.73 -10.36 -2.70
N SER A 523 -27.67 -9.89 -1.87
CA SER A 523 -28.32 -8.57 -1.99
C SER A 523 -27.89 -7.53 -0.94
N LEU A 524 -28.21 -6.28 -1.26
CA LEU A 524 -27.77 -5.00 -0.69
C LEU A 524 -28.37 -4.63 0.69
N HIS A 525 -29.33 -5.40 1.21
CA HIS A 525 -30.25 -4.95 2.28
C HIS A 525 -29.70 -4.90 3.73
N ASP A 526 -28.51 -5.41 4.04
CA ASP A 526 -28.18 -5.80 5.42
C ASP A 526 -27.50 -4.74 6.32
N VAL A 527 -27.21 -3.54 5.84
CA VAL A 527 -26.34 -2.61 6.57
C VAL A 527 -26.78 -1.18 6.30
N LEU A 528 -26.92 -0.30 7.30
CA LEU A 528 -26.42 1.09 7.32
C LEU A 528 -27.02 1.99 8.41
N ASN A 529 -26.21 2.93 8.92
CA ASN A 529 -26.54 4.34 9.20
C ASN A 529 -25.23 5.18 9.39
N SER A 530 -25.23 6.42 8.88
CA SER A 530 -24.19 7.48 8.94
C SER A 530 -22.88 7.28 8.15
N SER A 531 -22.98 7.09 6.82
CA SER A 531 -21.81 6.97 5.93
C SER A 531 -22.07 7.43 4.50
N LEU A 532 -21.01 7.74 3.74
CA LEU A 532 -21.09 7.94 2.29
C LEU A 532 -21.28 6.57 1.64
N ILE A 533 -22.33 6.40 0.85
CA ILE A 533 -22.52 5.16 0.10
C ILE A 533 -22.03 5.37 -1.33
N LEU A 534 -21.02 4.61 -1.72
CA LEU A 534 -20.53 4.57 -3.08
C LEU A 534 -21.14 3.37 -3.77
N MET A 535 -21.97 3.59 -4.78
CA MET A 535 -22.25 2.53 -5.74
C MET A 535 -21.11 2.49 -6.75
N GLY A 536 -20.52 1.32 -6.97
CA GLY A 536 -19.73 1.01 -8.15
C GLY A 536 -20.63 1.05 -9.38
N GLU A 537 -20.04 0.98 -10.57
CA GLU A 537 -20.84 0.83 -11.78
C GLU A 537 -21.60 -0.49 -11.68
N ILE A 538 -22.92 -0.41 -11.56
CA ILE A 538 -23.81 -1.57 -11.41
C ILE A 538 -24.84 -1.49 -12.54
N GLY A 539 -24.96 -2.58 -13.31
CA GLY A 539 -25.71 -2.60 -14.56
C GLY A 539 -24.87 -2.94 -15.79
N GLY A 540 -23.55 -2.68 -15.76
CA GLY A 540 -22.64 -3.04 -16.86
C GLY A 540 -22.62 -4.54 -17.14
N ASN A 541 -22.58 -5.36 -16.08
CA ASN A 541 -22.63 -6.81 -16.22
C ASN A 541 -23.95 -7.33 -16.79
N ASP A 542 -25.08 -6.64 -16.55
CA ASP A 542 -26.38 -6.97 -17.12
C ASP A 542 -26.39 -6.88 -18.66
N TYR A 543 -25.46 -6.09 -19.23
CA TYR A 543 -25.21 -6.03 -20.68
C TYR A 543 -24.05 -6.94 -21.10
N ASN A 544 -22.96 -7.01 -20.32
CA ASN A 544 -21.80 -7.85 -20.63
C ASN A 544 -22.17 -9.32 -20.79
N GLN A 545 -23.01 -9.85 -19.89
CA GLN A 545 -23.43 -11.26 -19.91
C GLN A 545 -24.07 -11.66 -21.25
N PRO A 546 -25.15 -11.01 -21.72
CA PRO A 546 -25.75 -11.34 -23.02
C PRO A 546 -24.83 -10.99 -24.21
N PHE A 547 -24.07 -9.90 -24.16
CA PHE A 547 -23.13 -9.57 -25.24
C PHE A 547 -22.02 -10.62 -25.41
N PHE A 548 -21.50 -11.20 -24.33
CA PHE A 548 -20.49 -12.25 -24.43
C PHE A 548 -21.04 -13.56 -24.99
N GLN A 549 -22.35 -13.74 -24.95
CA GLN A 549 -23.10 -14.85 -25.56
C GLN A 549 -23.55 -14.54 -27.01
N GLY A 550 -23.22 -13.36 -27.54
CA GLY A 550 -23.55 -12.97 -28.92
C GLY A 550 -24.98 -12.50 -29.13
N ILE A 551 -25.70 -12.15 -28.06
CA ILE A 551 -27.06 -11.60 -28.14
C ILE A 551 -26.98 -10.17 -28.71
N LYS A 552 -27.91 -9.85 -29.62
CA LYS A 552 -27.90 -8.57 -30.34
C LYS A 552 -28.37 -7.41 -29.46
N VAL A 553 -27.88 -6.22 -29.77
CA VAL A 553 -28.23 -5.00 -29.04
C VAL A 553 -29.74 -4.71 -29.01
N ASP A 554 -30.48 -5.06 -30.05
CA ASP A 554 -31.95 -4.86 -30.09
C ASP A 554 -32.70 -5.69 -29.03
N GLU A 555 -32.11 -6.81 -28.60
CA GLU A 555 -32.65 -7.67 -27.55
C GLU A 555 -32.17 -7.24 -26.16
N ILE A 556 -31.00 -6.62 -26.07
CA ILE A 556 -30.38 -6.15 -24.80
C ILE A 556 -30.86 -4.75 -24.42
N ARG A 557 -31.07 -3.85 -25.39
CA ARG A 557 -31.52 -2.47 -25.16
C ARG A 557 -32.80 -2.38 -24.32
N PRO A 558 -33.79 -3.28 -24.46
CA PRO A 558 -34.96 -3.34 -23.58
C PRO A 558 -34.65 -3.67 -22.11
N PHE A 559 -33.45 -4.15 -21.76
CA PHE A 559 -33.08 -4.41 -20.37
C PHE A 559 -32.78 -3.11 -19.61
N VAL A 560 -32.42 -2.04 -20.32
CA VAL A 560 -31.98 -0.78 -19.71
C VAL A 560 -33.01 -0.23 -18.70
N PRO A 561 -34.31 -0.11 -19.00
CA PRO A 561 -35.29 0.34 -18.00
C PRO A 561 -35.36 -0.56 -16.76
N SER A 562 -35.25 -1.88 -16.92
CA SER A 562 -35.25 -2.83 -15.81
C SER A 562 -34.00 -2.67 -14.93
N VAL A 563 -32.83 -2.50 -15.55
CA VAL A 563 -31.57 -2.20 -14.85
C VAL A 563 -31.70 -0.90 -14.04
N ILE A 564 -32.20 0.18 -14.65
CA ILE A 564 -32.42 1.46 -13.96
C ILE A 564 -33.43 1.31 -12.81
N SER A 565 -34.49 0.52 -13.00
CA SER A 565 -35.48 0.25 -11.95
C SER A 565 -34.86 -0.51 -10.77
N ALA A 566 -34.01 -1.50 -11.03
CA ALA A 566 -33.33 -2.26 -9.98
C ALA A 566 -32.32 -1.39 -9.21
N THR A 567 -31.52 -0.58 -9.92
CA THR A 567 -30.61 0.40 -9.30
C THR A 567 -31.39 1.41 -8.45
N SER A 568 -32.53 1.91 -8.94
CA SER A 568 -33.41 2.82 -8.20
C SER A 568 -33.97 2.17 -6.93
N SER A 569 -34.40 0.90 -7.00
CA SER A 569 -34.84 0.15 -5.82
C SER A 569 -33.72 0.08 -4.78
N GLY A 570 -32.53 -0.35 -5.16
CA GLY A 570 -31.38 -0.42 -4.26
C GLY A 570 -31.02 0.93 -3.64
N ILE A 571 -31.13 2.03 -4.39
CA ILE A 571 -30.95 3.39 -3.84
C ILE A 571 -32.01 3.69 -2.77
N ASN A 572 -33.28 3.38 -3.02
CA ASN A 572 -34.35 3.60 -2.04
C ASN A 572 -34.13 2.77 -0.76
N ASP A 573 -33.75 1.49 -0.90
CA ASP A 573 -33.47 0.62 0.25
C ASP A 573 -32.37 1.20 1.14
N LEU A 574 -31.29 1.70 0.53
CA LEU A 574 -30.20 2.36 1.25
C LEU A 574 -30.67 3.64 1.94
N ILE A 575 -31.54 4.43 1.29
CA ILE A 575 -32.14 5.64 1.87
C ILE A 575 -33.02 5.29 3.07
N GLU A 576 -33.84 4.25 2.98
CA GLU A 576 -34.67 3.75 4.08
C GLU A 576 -33.84 3.24 5.26
N LEU A 577 -32.68 2.63 4.98
CA LEU A 577 -31.66 2.26 5.97
C LEU A 577 -30.89 3.49 6.52
N GLY A 578 -31.19 4.70 6.06
CA GLY A 578 -30.67 5.93 6.64
C GLY A 578 -29.51 6.56 5.88
N ALA A 579 -29.24 6.16 4.64
CA ALA A 579 -28.30 6.83 3.76
C ALA A 579 -28.64 8.32 3.61
N LYS A 580 -27.63 9.19 3.77
CA LYS A 580 -27.78 10.65 3.59
C LYS A 580 -27.03 11.19 2.39
N THR A 581 -26.03 10.45 1.89
CA THR A 581 -25.30 10.79 0.68
C THR A 581 -24.98 9.54 -0.12
N LEU A 582 -25.35 9.55 -1.39
CA LEU A 582 -25.06 8.47 -2.33
C LEU A 582 -24.32 9.02 -3.55
N LEU A 583 -23.22 8.38 -3.93
CA LEU A 583 -22.54 8.59 -5.21
C LEU A 583 -22.91 7.44 -6.16
N VAL A 584 -23.55 7.77 -7.28
CA VAL A 584 -24.09 6.79 -8.24
C VAL A 584 -23.49 7.05 -9.62
N PRO A 585 -22.61 6.17 -10.11
CA PRO A 585 -21.98 6.34 -11.42
C PRO A 585 -22.89 5.91 -12.56
N GLY A 586 -22.72 6.58 -13.70
CA GLY A 586 -23.19 6.07 -14.99
C GLY A 586 -22.27 5.01 -15.56
N ASN A 587 -22.74 4.35 -16.61
CA ASN A 587 -21.97 3.39 -17.39
C ASN A 587 -20.86 4.08 -18.20
N PHE A 588 -19.74 3.40 -18.36
CA PHE A 588 -18.58 3.82 -19.16
C PHE A 588 -18.88 3.86 -20.67
N PRO A 589 -18.03 4.48 -21.50
CA PRO A 589 -18.12 4.37 -22.96
C PRO A 589 -17.67 2.97 -23.41
N ILE A 590 -18.55 1.97 -23.29
CA ILE A 590 -18.21 0.56 -23.51
C ILE A 590 -17.80 0.26 -24.96
N GLY A 591 -18.14 1.12 -25.92
CA GLY A 591 -17.68 1.01 -27.30
C GLY A 591 -16.16 1.22 -27.44
N CYS A 592 -15.50 1.76 -26.42
CA CYS A 592 -14.05 1.96 -26.37
C CYS A 592 -13.32 0.82 -25.63
N VAL A 593 -14.04 -0.16 -25.09
CA VAL A 593 -13.47 -1.24 -24.29
C VAL A 593 -12.83 -2.30 -25.21
N PRO A 594 -11.55 -2.68 -25.01
CA PRO A 594 -10.82 -3.54 -25.94
C PRO A 594 -11.49 -4.88 -26.28
N VAL A 595 -12.11 -5.55 -25.28
CA VAL A 595 -12.81 -6.82 -25.53
C VAL A 595 -14.01 -6.65 -26.46
N TYR A 596 -14.76 -5.56 -26.33
CA TYR A 596 -15.87 -5.26 -27.26
C TYR A 596 -15.36 -4.94 -28.66
N LEU A 597 -14.26 -4.19 -28.74
CA LEU A 597 -13.62 -3.86 -30.01
C LEU A 597 -13.12 -5.10 -30.76
N ASP A 598 -12.62 -6.12 -30.08
CA ASP A 598 -12.23 -7.39 -30.72
C ASP A 598 -13.43 -8.27 -31.09
N ILE A 599 -14.44 -8.40 -30.21
CA ILE A 599 -15.64 -9.24 -30.47
C ILE A 599 -16.45 -8.68 -31.64
N TYR A 600 -16.67 -7.37 -31.66
CA TYR A 600 -17.55 -6.69 -32.62
C TYR A 600 -16.78 -5.93 -33.69
N LYS A 601 -15.52 -6.30 -33.95
CA LYS A 601 -14.74 -5.68 -35.02
C LYS A 601 -15.46 -5.76 -36.36
N SER A 602 -15.51 -4.65 -37.06
CA SER A 602 -16.17 -4.49 -38.35
C SER A 602 -15.24 -3.80 -39.33
N TYR A 603 -15.34 -4.15 -40.60
CA TYR A 603 -14.65 -3.42 -41.68
C TYR A 603 -15.43 -2.17 -42.11
N ASN A 604 -16.66 -2.00 -41.62
CA ASN A 604 -17.47 -0.84 -41.88
C ASN A 604 -17.03 0.32 -40.97
N VAL A 605 -16.26 1.26 -41.52
CA VAL A 605 -15.73 2.42 -40.78
C VAL A 605 -16.84 3.31 -40.21
N GLU A 606 -18.06 3.28 -40.75
CA GLU A 606 -19.20 4.07 -40.26
C GLU A 606 -19.75 3.58 -38.91
N GLU A 607 -19.40 2.35 -38.51
CA GLU A 607 -19.76 1.80 -37.20
C GLU A 607 -18.86 2.33 -36.06
N TYR A 608 -17.79 3.05 -36.41
CA TYR A 608 -16.84 3.63 -35.48
C TYR A 608 -16.99 5.16 -35.40
N GLU A 609 -16.79 5.71 -34.21
CA GLU A 609 -16.68 7.14 -34.00
C GLU A 609 -15.35 7.64 -34.60
N SER A 610 -15.42 8.65 -35.48
CA SER A 610 -14.26 9.11 -36.24
C SER A 610 -13.18 9.79 -35.39
N ASP A 611 -13.54 10.35 -34.23
CA ASP A 611 -12.64 11.06 -33.32
C ASP A 611 -11.96 10.14 -32.29
N THR A 612 -12.61 9.04 -31.90
CA THR A 612 -12.13 8.15 -30.84
C THR A 612 -11.74 6.76 -31.31
N GLY A 613 -12.28 6.30 -32.45
CA GLY A 613 -12.16 4.91 -32.91
C GLY A 613 -13.01 3.92 -32.12
N CYS A 614 -13.93 4.39 -31.27
CA CYS A 614 -14.82 3.53 -30.49
C CYS A 614 -16.04 3.08 -31.30
N ILE A 615 -16.63 1.93 -30.95
CA ILE A 615 -17.85 1.43 -31.59
C ILE A 615 -19.04 2.31 -31.21
N LYS A 616 -19.67 2.93 -32.22
CA LYS A 616 -20.71 3.94 -32.05
C LYS A 616 -21.95 3.39 -31.36
N TRP A 617 -22.48 2.26 -31.82
CA TRP A 617 -23.75 1.72 -31.30
C TRP A 617 -23.65 1.24 -29.84
N LEU A 618 -22.47 0.78 -29.41
CA LEU A 618 -22.19 0.44 -28.01
C LEU A 618 -22.14 1.70 -27.14
N ASN A 619 -21.46 2.75 -27.60
CA ASN A 619 -21.45 4.05 -26.92
C ASN A 619 -22.87 4.66 -26.86
N GLU A 620 -23.71 4.47 -27.87
CA GLU A 620 -25.11 4.90 -27.85
C GLU A 620 -25.96 4.13 -26.82
N LEU A 621 -25.66 2.85 -26.56
CA LEU A 621 -26.29 2.10 -25.47
C LEU A 621 -25.89 2.68 -24.10
N SER A 622 -24.60 2.94 -23.87
CA SER A 622 -24.13 3.60 -22.63
C SER A 622 -24.76 4.98 -22.43
N LYS A 623 -24.80 5.81 -23.48
CA LYS A 623 -25.48 7.12 -23.44
C LYS A 623 -26.98 6.97 -23.16
N TYR A 624 -27.64 5.95 -23.68
CA TYR A 624 -29.05 5.68 -23.42
C TYR A 624 -29.29 5.29 -21.95
N HIS A 625 -28.49 4.36 -21.42
CA HIS A 625 -28.50 4.01 -19.99
C HIS A 625 -28.30 5.26 -19.12
N ASN A 626 -27.24 6.04 -19.38
CA ASN A 626 -26.87 7.20 -18.57
C ASN A 626 -27.95 8.28 -18.55
N ARG A 627 -28.63 8.51 -19.67
CA ARG A 627 -29.76 9.45 -19.73
C ARG A 627 -30.94 8.98 -18.87
N LEU A 628 -31.28 7.69 -18.91
CA LEU A 628 -32.37 7.16 -18.07
C LEU A 628 -31.99 7.15 -16.59
N LEU A 629 -30.75 6.78 -16.27
CA LEU A 629 -30.23 6.84 -14.89
C LEU A 629 -30.28 8.26 -14.33
N LEU A 630 -29.82 9.26 -15.10
CA LEU A 630 -29.82 10.65 -14.66
C LEU A 630 -31.25 11.17 -14.44
N ALA A 631 -32.18 10.85 -15.35
CA ALA A 631 -33.59 11.20 -15.17
C ALA A 631 -34.22 10.54 -13.93
N GLU A 632 -33.84 9.30 -13.63
CA GLU A 632 -34.32 8.59 -12.44
C GLU A 632 -33.69 9.14 -11.15
N LEU A 633 -32.40 9.47 -11.16
CA LEU A 633 -31.73 10.19 -10.06
C LEU A 633 -32.39 11.54 -9.80
N ASP A 634 -32.78 12.29 -10.84
CA ASP A 634 -33.53 13.53 -10.68
C ASP A 634 -34.92 13.32 -10.07
N ARG A 635 -35.58 12.19 -10.38
CA ARG A 635 -36.83 11.79 -9.72
C ARG A 635 -36.58 11.46 -8.24
N LEU A 636 -35.54 10.68 -7.93
CA LEU A 636 -35.20 10.30 -6.56
C LEU A 636 -34.78 11.50 -5.71
N ARG A 637 -34.04 12.46 -6.26
CA ARG A 637 -33.69 13.73 -5.59
C ARG A 637 -34.94 14.52 -5.18
N LYS A 638 -36.00 14.51 -6.02
CA LYS A 638 -37.28 15.15 -5.71
C LYS A 638 -38.07 14.38 -4.66
N LEU A 639 -38.01 13.05 -4.68
CA LEU A 639 -38.69 12.17 -3.73
C LEU A 639 -38.04 12.22 -2.34
N HIS A 640 -36.71 12.34 -2.32
CA HIS A 640 -35.87 12.33 -1.12
C HIS A 640 -35.07 13.63 -0.98
N PRO A 641 -35.73 14.79 -0.78
CA PRO A 641 -35.05 16.09 -0.75
C PRO A 641 -34.06 16.24 0.43
N HIS A 642 -34.13 15.32 1.39
CA HIS A 642 -33.24 15.25 2.56
C HIS A 642 -31.99 14.39 2.31
N VAL A 643 -31.85 13.78 1.12
CA VAL A 643 -30.72 12.94 0.73
C VAL A 643 -29.97 13.62 -0.41
N THR A 644 -28.64 13.63 -0.32
CA THR A 644 -27.80 14.10 -1.41
C THR A 644 -27.44 12.95 -2.34
N ILE A 645 -28.03 12.92 -3.54
CA ILE A 645 -27.73 11.90 -4.56
C ILE A 645 -26.87 12.54 -5.64
N ILE A 646 -25.64 12.07 -5.77
CA ILE A 646 -24.61 12.58 -6.68
C ILE A 646 -24.48 11.63 -7.87
N TYR A 647 -24.64 12.17 -9.07
CA TYR A 647 -24.34 11.46 -10.31
C TYR A 647 -22.85 11.56 -10.61
N ALA A 648 -22.19 10.41 -10.76
CA ALA A 648 -20.80 10.34 -11.25
C ALA A 648 -20.79 10.06 -12.76
N ASN A 649 -20.40 11.05 -13.54
CA ASN A 649 -20.35 10.98 -15.00
C ASN A 649 -19.06 10.29 -15.47
N TYR A 650 -19.02 8.98 -15.27
CA TYR A 650 -17.92 8.12 -15.72
C TYR A 650 -17.75 8.13 -17.24
N TYR A 651 -18.84 8.30 -18.00
CA TYR A 651 -18.80 8.37 -19.45
C TYR A 651 -17.93 9.51 -19.94
N ASP A 652 -18.24 10.74 -19.53
CA ASP A 652 -17.50 11.92 -19.97
C ASP A 652 -16.08 11.96 -19.40
N ALA A 653 -15.89 11.47 -18.17
CA ALA A 653 -14.57 11.36 -17.57
C ALA A 653 -13.66 10.45 -18.43
N MET A 654 -14.15 9.28 -18.84
CA MET A 654 -13.38 8.30 -19.58
C MET A 654 -13.28 8.61 -21.09
N ILE A 655 -14.32 9.18 -21.73
CA ILE A 655 -14.28 9.47 -23.18
C ILE A 655 -13.17 10.47 -23.53
N SER A 656 -12.80 11.33 -22.58
CA SER A 656 -11.70 12.29 -22.71
C SER A 656 -10.35 11.61 -23.01
N PHE A 657 -10.13 10.39 -22.51
CA PHE A 657 -8.91 9.62 -22.73
C PHE A 657 -8.73 9.21 -24.19
N PHE A 658 -9.83 9.05 -24.93
CA PHE A 658 -9.80 8.64 -26.33
C PHE A 658 -9.74 9.84 -27.27
N ARG A 659 -10.34 10.97 -26.89
CA ARG A 659 -10.28 12.21 -27.66
C ARG A 659 -8.92 12.91 -27.58
N ALA A 660 -8.27 12.86 -26.43
CA ALA A 660 -7.00 13.54 -26.19
C ALA A 660 -6.04 12.74 -25.29
N PRO A 661 -5.66 11.49 -25.67
CA PRO A 661 -4.87 10.60 -24.82
C PRO A 661 -3.54 11.19 -24.36
N GLN A 662 -2.91 12.03 -25.20
CA GLN A 662 -1.61 12.62 -24.91
C GLN A 662 -1.64 13.60 -23.73
N ILE A 663 -2.78 14.26 -23.48
CA ILE A 663 -2.95 15.18 -22.33
C ILE A 663 -2.85 14.42 -21.01
N PHE A 664 -3.32 13.18 -21.01
CA PHE A 664 -3.34 12.30 -19.83
C PHE A 664 -2.14 11.36 -19.77
N GLY A 665 -1.21 11.44 -20.73
CA GLY A 665 -0.05 10.56 -20.82
C GLY A 665 -0.35 9.16 -21.37
N PHE A 666 -1.56 8.92 -21.89
CA PHE A 666 -1.95 7.64 -22.45
C PHE A 666 -1.44 7.44 -23.88
N LYS A 667 -1.13 6.18 -24.20
CA LYS A 667 -0.69 5.68 -25.50
C LYS A 667 -1.60 4.52 -25.91
N ALA A 668 -1.96 4.46 -27.19
CA ALA A 668 -2.83 3.42 -27.74
C ALA A 668 -4.06 3.14 -26.83
N PRO A 669 -4.91 4.16 -26.54
CA PRO A 669 -5.91 4.08 -25.48
C PRO A 669 -6.95 2.96 -25.65
N LEU A 670 -7.13 2.46 -26.88
CA LEU A 670 -8.03 1.35 -27.21
C LEU A 670 -7.41 -0.05 -27.00
N HIS A 671 -6.16 -0.15 -26.54
CA HIS A 671 -5.49 -1.43 -26.30
C HIS A 671 -5.38 -1.75 -24.81
N ALA A 672 -5.49 -3.03 -24.47
CA ALA A 672 -5.20 -3.53 -23.13
C ALA A 672 -3.69 -3.58 -22.85
N CYS A 673 -3.28 -3.19 -21.64
CA CYS A 673 -1.89 -3.34 -21.20
C CYS A 673 -1.54 -4.80 -20.91
N CYS A 674 -2.45 -5.56 -20.29
CA CYS A 674 -2.29 -6.94 -19.89
C CYS A 674 -3.23 -7.84 -20.68
N GLY A 675 -2.69 -8.74 -21.48
CA GLY A 675 -3.49 -9.60 -22.36
C GLY A 675 -2.58 -10.43 -23.25
N SER A 676 -2.78 -10.44 -24.56
CA SER A 676 -1.85 -11.14 -25.47
C SER A 676 -1.77 -10.44 -26.83
N ASP A 677 -1.06 -11.01 -27.80
CA ASP A 677 -0.85 -10.42 -29.14
C ASP A 677 -2.11 -10.41 -30.06
N GLY A 678 -3.32 -10.48 -29.49
CA GLY A 678 -4.57 -10.36 -30.26
C GLY A 678 -4.89 -8.92 -30.66
N PRO A 679 -5.91 -8.70 -31.51
CA PRO A 679 -6.43 -7.37 -31.80
C PRO A 679 -6.79 -6.64 -30.51
N TYR A 680 -6.47 -5.35 -30.42
CA TYR A 680 -6.64 -4.54 -29.18
C TYR A 680 -5.94 -5.11 -27.93
N SER A 681 -4.96 -6.01 -28.13
CA SER A 681 -4.17 -6.67 -27.09
C SER A 681 -4.95 -7.59 -26.16
N VAL A 682 -6.10 -8.12 -26.60
CA VAL A 682 -6.97 -9.03 -25.83
C VAL A 682 -7.05 -10.43 -26.44
N ASN A 683 -7.27 -11.46 -25.60
CA ASN A 683 -7.51 -12.84 -26.05
C ASN A 683 -8.19 -13.66 -24.96
N ARG A 684 -9.33 -14.27 -25.29
CA ARG A 684 -10.11 -15.11 -24.35
C ARG A 684 -9.36 -16.36 -23.87
N ASN A 685 -8.43 -16.88 -24.67
CA ASN A 685 -7.63 -18.06 -24.31
C ASN A 685 -6.34 -17.73 -23.54
N ALA A 686 -6.01 -16.44 -23.42
CA ALA A 686 -4.86 -15.95 -22.66
C ALA A 686 -5.22 -14.61 -21.98
N PRO A 687 -6.22 -14.59 -21.08
CA PRO A 687 -6.61 -13.38 -20.36
C PRO A 687 -5.50 -12.94 -19.41
N CYS A 688 -5.56 -11.68 -18.95
CA CYS A 688 -4.63 -11.18 -17.95
C CYS A 688 -4.60 -12.08 -16.70
N GLY A 689 -3.41 -12.42 -16.21
CA GLY A 689 -3.20 -13.40 -15.13
C GLY A 689 -3.01 -14.85 -15.62
N HIS A 690 -3.21 -15.14 -16.91
CA HIS A 690 -2.84 -16.42 -17.51
C HIS A 690 -1.33 -16.49 -17.77
N ARG A 691 -0.74 -17.71 -17.76
CA ARG A 691 0.72 -17.91 -17.99
C ARG A 691 1.23 -17.38 -19.33
N ASN A 692 0.37 -17.33 -20.34
CA ASN A 692 0.70 -16.82 -21.68
C ASN A 692 0.34 -15.34 -21.87
N ALA A 693 -0.12 -14.66 -20.82
CA ALA A 693 -0.44 -13.25 -20.90
C ALA A 693 0.85 -12.40 -20.95
N LYS A 694 0.83 -11.34 -21.73
CA LYS A 694 1.85 -10.31 -21.81
C LYS A 694 1.34 -9.06 -21.13
N VAL A 695 2.26 -8.34 -20.49
CA VAL A 695 1.99 -7.08 -19.82
C VAL A 695 2.83 -5.99 -20.47
N CYS A 696 2.23 -4.85 -20.72
CA CYS A 696 2.93 -3.68 -21.24
C CYS A 696 4.00 -3.21 -20.24
N SER A 697 5.05 -2.59 -20.75
CA SER A 697 6.20 -2.14 -19.94
C SER A 697 5.84 -1.00 -18.98
N ASP A 698 4.87 -0.16 -19.36
CA ASP A 698 4.44 1.01 -18.61
C ASP A 698 2.90 1.07 -18.53
N PRO A 699 2.30 0.42 -17.52
CA PRO A 699 0.86 0.45 -17.29
C PRO A 699 0.29 1.86 -17.09
N SER A 700 1.10 2.80 -16.56
CA SER A 700 0.66 4.19 -16.34
C SER A 700 0.34 4.93 -17.63
N SER A 701 0.87 4.45 -18.77
CA SER A 701 0.59 4.97 -20.10
C SER A 701 -0.57 4.27 -20.83
N SER A 702 -1.29 3.36 -20.19
CA SER A 702 -2.42 2.64 -20.80
C SER A 702 -3.74 2.98 -20.11
N VAL A 703 -4.85 2.99 -20.86
CA VAL A 703 -6.20 3.19 -20.29
C VAL A 703 -6.74 1.88 -19.73
N SER A 704 -6.71 0.82 -20.54
CA SER A 704 -7.22 -0.50 -20.15
C SER A 704 -6.13 -1.37 -19.55
N TRP A 705 -6.45 -2.01 -18.44
CA TRP A 705 -5.60 -3.02 -17.81
C TRP A 705 -5.73 -4.36 -18.53
N ASP A 706 -6.87 -5.04 -18.47
CA ASP A 706 -7.04 -6.42 -18.94
C ASP A 706 -7.98 -6.59 -20.14
N GLY A 707 -8.42 -5.48 -20.73
CA GLY A 707 -9.37 -5.43 -21.84
C GLY A 707 -10.82 -5.21 -21.44
N ILE A 708 -11.14 -5.26 -20.14
CA ILE A 708 -12.43 -4.84 -19.57
C ILE A 708 -12.19 -3.73 -18.54
N HIS A 709 -11.25 -3.94 -17.62
CA HIS A 709 -10.99 -3.05 -16.51
C HIS A 709 -9.91 -2.04 -16.85
N LEU A 710 -9.84 -0.96 -16.06
CA LEU A 710 -8.91 0.14 -16.27
C LEU A 710 -7.62 -0.04 -15.47
N THR A 711 -6.58 0.64 -15.94
CA THR A 711 -5.37 0.80 -15.15
C THR A 711 -5.63 1.74 -13.97
N GLU A 712 -4.80 1.65 -12.95
CA GLU A 712 -4.79 2.56 -11.81
C GLU A 712 -4.65 4.01 -12.26
N ALA A 713 -3.82 4.28 -13.28
CA ALA A 713 -3.63 5.63 -13.81
C ALA A 713 -4.94 6.21 -14.39
N ALA A 714 -5.69 5.40 -15.13
CA ALA A 714 -7.00 5.78 -15.64
C ALA A 714 -8.03 5.94 -14.52
N TYR A 715 -8.09 5.02 -13.55
CA TYR A 715 -8.97 5.14 -12.39
C TYR A 715 -8.66 6.38 -11.55
N GLY A 716 -7.40 6.68 -11.30
CA GLY A 716 -6.97 7.86 -10.55
C GLY A 716 -7.32 9.16 -11.26
N THR A 717 -7.23 9.19 -12.59
CA THR A 717 -7.61 10.34 -13.41
C THR A 717 -9.13 10.56 -13.36
N ILE A 718 -9.94 9.50 -13.48
CA ILE A 718 -11.39 9.58 -13.33
C ILE A 718 -11.74 10.08 -11.92
N ALA A 719 -11.18 9.47 -10.88
CA ALA A 719 -11.45 9.83 -9.49
C ALA A 719 -11.11 11.29 -9.19
N SER A 720 -9.97 11.78 -9.69
CA SER A 720 -9.58 13.20 -9.56
C SER A 720 -10.61 14.11 -10.23
N SER A 721 -11.14 13.71 -11.39
CA SER A 721 -12.17 14.47 -12.09
C SER A 721 -13.54 14.46 -11.41
N LEU A 722 -13.84 13.46 -10.57
CA LEU A 722 -15.04 13.43 -9.74
C LEU A 722 -14.89 14.29 -8.47
N LEU A 723 -13.70 14.25 -7.86
CA LEU A 723 -13.38 15.00 -6.64
C LEU A 723 -13.27 16.50 -6.92
N GLU A 724 -12.57 16.87 -7.99
CA GLU A 724 -12.14 18.24 -8.26
C GLU A 724 -12.69 18.79 -9.59
N GLY A 725 -13.14 17.92 -10.48
CA GLY A 725 -13.58 18.27 -11.82
C GLY A 725 -15.10 18.36 -11.99
N PRO A 726 -15.57 18.49 -13.24
CA PRO A 726 -16.98 18.70 -13.56
C PRO A 726 -17.80 17.40 -13.63
N HIS A 727 -17.21 16.25 -13.33
CA HIS A 727 -17.84 14.94 -13.60
C HIS A 727 -18.66 14.40 -12.43
N ALA A 728 -18.90 15.21 -11.40
CA ALA A 728 -19.84 14.90 -10.32
C ALA A 728 -20.94 15.97 -10.25
N ASP A 729 -22.20 15.54 -10.24
CA ASP A 729 -23.36 16.42 -10.15
C ASP A 729 -24.33 16.00 -9.03
N PRO A 730 -24.51 16.79 -7.95
CA PRO A 730 -23.74 17.99 -7.64
C PRO A 730 -22.26 17.66 -7.33
N PRO A 731 -21.32 18.64 -7.40
CA PRO A 731 -19.91 18.38 -7.12
C PRO A 731 -19.71 17.74 -5.74
N LEU A 732 -18.88 16.70 -5.66
CA LEU A 732 -18.66 15.90 -4.44
C LEU A 732 -18.16 16.77 -3.27
N THR A 733 -17.35 17.79 -3.55
CA THR A 733 -16.87 18.77 -2.57
C THR A 733 -17.93 19.80 -2.13
N ARG A 734 -18.99 20.04 -2.92
CA ARG A 734 -20.13 20.90 -2.52
C ARG A 734 -21.17 20.14 -1.70
N ALA A 735 -21.36 18.85 -1.97
CA ALA A 735 -22.19 17.96 -1.17
C ALA A 735 -21.75 17.87 0.31
N CYS A 736 -20.51 18.28 0.60
CA CYS A 736 -19.96 18.47 1.95
C CYS A 736 -20.54 19.66 2.75
N SER A 737 -21.04 20.70 2.07
CA SER A 737 -21.40 21.97 2.75
C SER A 737 -22.85 21.98 3.25
N SER A 738 -23.73 21.13 2.70
CA SER A 738 -25.14 21.04 3.09
C SER A 738 -25.36 20.25 4.38
N THR A 739 -24.47 19.33 4.75
CA THR A 739 -24.59 18.50 5.95
C THR A 739 -24.23 19.22 7.25
N GLN A 740 -23.54 20.36 7.20
CA GLN A 740 -23.22 21.18 8.38
C GLN A 740 -24.27 22.26 8.70
N GLN A 741 -25.33 22.42 7.89
CA GLN A 741 -26.31 23.52 8.07
C GLN A 741 -27.61 23.14 8.80
N ASN A 742 -27.84 21.88 9.17
CA ASN A 742 -29.12 21.45 9.78
C ASN A 742 -29.07 21.12 11.28
N THR A 743 -28.08 21.62 12.03
CA THR A 743 -28.07 21.51 13.50
C THR A 743 -28.00 22.87 14.19
N VAL A 744 -28.89 23.79 13.83
CA VAL A 744 -29.24 24.92 14.71
C VAL A 744 -30.72 25.29 14.50
N TYR A 745 -31.48 25.32 15.60
CA TYR A 745 -32.91 25.67 15.78
C TYR A 745 -33.89 24.53 15.40
N ASP A 746 -34.84 24.07 16.24
CA ASP A 746 -35.72 24.78 17.18
C ASP A 746 -35.88 24.08 18.56
N PHE A 747 -36.28 24.93 19.53
CA PHE A 747 -36.58 24.83 20.97
C PHE A 747 -36.79 23.48 21.69
#